data_AF-A0A815L8H1-F1
#
_entry.id   AF-A0A815L8H1-F1
#
_cell.length_a   1.000
_cell.length_b   1.000
_cell.length_c   1.000
_cell.angle_alpha   90.00
_cell.angle_beta   90.00
_cell.angle_gamma   90.00
#
_symmetry.space_group_name_H-M   'P 1'
#
loop_
_entity.id
_entity.type
_entity.pdbx_description
1 polymer ?
#
loop_
_entity_poly.entity_id
_entity_poly.type
_entity_poly.pdbx_seq_one_letter_code
_entity_poly.pdbx_strand_id
1 'polypeptide(L)'
;MLNRLYGNLAPINDSNLCMVFFRRRCKRFISTTNDPSRCFCGRLESEHDNSVEYHPLSPVKPPNRALKSISTKRLFTNPSHDQSEHDFERWNVAKHTTLYPTNAYGIIEFENMLHPAKAHYLRLAYDTNPSQIVHLFTKQWRLQLPNLIVSIHGGIQNFELEPRLRQVLKRGLLKAAKTAGAWIFTSGINTGVVKHVGDALFMRSRIRSNIVVIGIAPWGVIQGREQLKGQNQTVSYHSAAVVTEDNCATLNSSHSCFLLVDNGTVGKYGGEVILRKRFEKYLSQQKISFHGHVGKQNVPVVCVIVEGGTNTIRTVLEYVTEEPPVSVVVIDGSGRAADLIAFTYKHTQNDGTMAADLQEQLLNAIEKTFNYNRRQAEKVYVELIVCMRKRQYITIYRMDDDGSGEQEDVDQAILRTLLRNHKASALEQFRLTLSWNRPDIAQTCLLTKRLELTQARLDVCMFEALVDNHVEYIKLLIENGVSIKNFLTFNRLQALYNACGSNTTLHLIAKDVIRSANHHVQTRVYSLYEIGLIVEKLIGQGYRSSYTRRNIRHLCARQPFSERQNFNVYIDAELKEQHAQINNNVLNDDMKKNSVCEDPKFDFPYNELLIFAVLTKRHEMALFFWAHGEEALAKALIACRLNKSLAREAQDDELDTEVADEFLSNAEDFQQRALALLDQCYQEDDVNATQILTCELENWSNWTCLDLSVTAYLRDFVAHKCCQQLLSDLWIGGMNVRKYLKWMVLIALFFPPALFFIDFKSSKELQLMPQTEEEYFQNEEDLIDSDNNDDDSTDNSSDDSRPSSSDESHEPVLSVTDRDDEQTNDEIPNETNTLRKRRKKSRKKKRKKQNSSTIHPEDQPSPSGNNHNNRSDEINLFTLNELTLNHNPPSTTIPITTISINEQDEINNSNDVPNQRRTFRTYLTNFQEIIHHSTIYHFTCILLRQTRKFLRRYRCWKKPDRDINSNDSADQISLMKKVYEFYNAPVTKFFQDLIFFILFLAIFTYIVLIRTPPKPSVCEWILMSYLTTFALDLIRELLIMSETRWKTWLSVYFNDVLHLYDSFLCLMFAVAFGLRLTNGFRIVGRLLLCINLSLWYLRMFHFLVVSKEVGPYIHIAARNIIDLFRLIVIVLIVLMSFGVSRQAIKYPDIDWSWHSVKEIFLEPYFMIYGEVYAEKIDPICNITDDPTNPACQFGHFITPITMTAFLLVC
;
A
#
# COMPACT_ATOMS: atom_id res chain seq x y z
N MET A 1 5.05 -42.93 37.82
CA MET A 1 5.54 -43.33 36.48
C MET A 1 4.72 -42.72 35.34
N LEU A 2 3.38 -42.78 35.34
CA LEU A 2 2.49 -42.32 34.25
C LEU A 2 2.87 -40.96 33.61
N ASN A 3 3.24 -39.94 34.39
CA ASN A 3 3.64 -38.62 33.88
C ASN A 3 4.89 -38.60 32.97
N ARG A 4 5.64 -39.70 32.81
CA ARG A 4 6.78 -39.79 31.88
C ARG A 4 6.44 -40.38 30.50
N LEU A 5 5.27 -41.02 30.32
CA LEU A 5 4.90 -41.65 29.05
C LEU A 5 4.17 -40.71 28.08
N TYR A 6 3.54 -39.65 28.58
CA TYR A 6 2.87 -38.63 27.77
C TYR A 6 3.74 -37.38 27.54
N GLY A 7 5.05 -37.57 27.36
CA GLY A 7 6.00 -36.47 27.10
C GLY A 7 5.80 -35.80 25.73
N ASN A 8 5.25 -36.54 24.76
CA ASN A 8 4.82 -36.00 23.48
C ASN A 8 3.31 -35.72 23.55
N LEU A 9 2.92 -34.44 23.49
CA LEU A 9 1.53 -34.01 23.39
C LEU A 9 0.95 -34.44 22.05
N ALA A 10 0.03 -35.42 22.06
CA ALA A 10 -0.79 -35.72 20.90
C ALA A 10 -1.67 -34.51 20.53
N PRO A 11 -1.96 -34.28 19.23
CA PRO A 11 -2.75 -33.13 18.80
C PRO A 11 -4.17 -33.16 19.40
N ILE A 12 -4.59 -32.01 19.93
CA ILE A 12 -5.95 -31.82 20.45
C ILE A 12 -6.89 -31.52 19.27
N ASN A 13 -7.50 -32.57 18.75
CA ASN A 13 -8.63 -32.48 17.83
C ASN A 13 -9.96 -32.51 18.61
N ASP A 14 -11.06 -32.10 17.98
CA ASP A 14 -12.41 -32.09 18.56
C ASP A 14 -12.83 -33.43 19.22
N SER A 15 -12.38 -34.56 18.68
CA SER A 15 -12.61 -35.90 19.24
C SER A 15 -11.92 -36.15 20.59
N ASN A 16 -10.87 -35.40 20.91
CA ASN A 16 -9.91 -35.73 21.97
C ASN A 16 -10.08 -34.86 23.23
N LEU A 17 -10.87 -33.78 23.23
CA LEU A 17 -11.02 -32.89 24.39
C LEU A 17 -11.49 -33.63 25.65
N CYS A 18 -12.37 -34.62 25.48
CA CYS A 18 -12.86 -35.48 26.57
C CYS A 18 -11.74 -36.25 27.29
N MET A 19 -10.61 -36.52 26.63
CA MET A 19 -9.44 -37.21 27.20
C MET A 19 -8.40 -36.23 27.79
N VAL A 20 -8.46 -34.95 27.45
CA VAL A 20 -7.53 -33.91 27.91
C VAL A 20 -8.09 -33.10 29.08
N PHE A 21 -9.39 -32.79 29.05
CA PHE A 21 -10.07 -31.95 30.02
C PHE A 21 -11.04 -32.76 30.89
N PHE A 22 -10.94 -32.54 32.19
CA PHE A 22 -11.70 -33.27 33.21
C PHE A 22 -12.71 -32.35 33.90
N ARG A 23 -13.72 -32.95 34.52
CA ARG A 23 -14.72 -32.32 35.42
C ARG A 23 -14.66 -33.00 36.79
N ARG A 24 -15.23 -32.40 37.84
CA ARG A 24 -15.23 -32.97 39.20
C ARG A 24 -16.63 -33.39 39.66
N ARG A 25 -16.72 -34.48 40.41
CA ARG A 25 -17.93 -34.93 41.14
C ARG A 25 -17.58 -35.23 42.59
N CYS A 26 -18.51 -35.03 43.52
CA CYS A 26 -18.31 -35.36 44.93
C CYS A 26 -18.43 -36.88 45.15
N LYS A 27 -17.39 -37.50 45.73
CA LYS A 27 -17.28 -38.95 45.95
C LYS A 27 -17.69 -39.39 47.37
N ARG A 28 -17.70 -38.47 48.34
CA ARG A 28 -18.05 -38.74 49.75
C ARG A 28 -19.12 -37.76 50.22
N PHE A 29 -20.13 -38.25 50.93
CA PHE A 29 -21.16 -37.42 51.56
C PHE A 29 -20.67 -36.96 52.93
N ILE A 30 -20.68 -35.65 53.17
CA ILE A 30 -20.36 -35.03 54.46
C ILE A 30 -21.42 -33.93 54.67
N SER A 31 -22.34 -34.17 55.60
CA SER A 31 -23.45 -33.27 55.94
C SER A 31 -22.97 -31.87 56.38
N THR A 32 -23.73 -30.82 56.07
CA THR A 32 -23.45 -29.50 56.64
C THR A 32 -23.89 -29.39 58.11
N THR A 33 -23.31 -28.46 58.86
CA THR A 33 -23.68 -28.16 60.25
C THR A 33 -25.07 -27.55 60.41
N ASN A 34 -25.67 -27.07 59.32
CA ASN A 34 -26.91 -26.30 59.33
C ASN A 34 -28.08 -27.09 58.72
N ASP A 35 -27.79 -28.05 57.86
CA ASP A 35 -28.73 -28.89 57.12
C ASP A 35 -28.08 -30.28 56.96
N PRO A 36 -28.56 -31.31 57.69
CA PRO A 36 -27.97 -32.65 57.64
C PRO A 36 -28.26 -33.37 56.32
N SER A 37 -29.36 -33.01 55.63
CA SER A 37 -29.75 -33.62 54.33
C SER A 37 -28.91 -33.12 53.15
N ARG A 38 -28.12 -32.07 53.38
CA ARG A 38 -27.28 -31.42 52.37
C ARG A 38 -25.81 -31.69 52.63
N CYS A 39 -25.14 -32.21 51.61
CA CYS A 39 -23.70 -32.38 51.59
C CYS A 39 -22.99 -31.01 51.52
N PHE A 40 -21.78 -30.90 52.07
CA PHE A 40 -20.96 -29.70 51.96
C PHE A 40 -20.62 -29.33 50.50
N CYS A 41 -20.74 -30.24 49.53
CA CYS A 41 -20.66 -29.87 48.12
C CYS A 41 -21.84 -28.99 47.64
N GLY A 42 -22.88 -28.78 48.45
CA GLY A 42 -24.06 -27.94 48.18
C GLY A 42 -25.30 -28.73 47.77
N ARG A 43 -25.12 -29.99 47.37
CA ARG A 43 -26.17 -30.91 46.92
C ARG A 43 -26.95 -31.56 48.06
N LEU A 44 -28.19 -31.93 47.80
CA LEU A 44 -28.98 -32.83 48.65
C LEU A 44 -28.49 -34.28 48.52
N GLU A 45 -28.77 -35.10 49.52
CA GLU A 45 -28.47 -36.53 49.55
C GLU A 45 -28.99 -37.28 48.30
N SER A 46 -30.19 -36.94 47.84
CA SER A 46 -30.83 -37.48 46.62
C SER A 46 -30.20 -37.02 45.28
N GLU A 47 -29.27 -36.06 45.29
CA GLU A 47 -28.57 -35.54 44.09
C GLU A 47 -27.14 -36.11 43.92
N HIS A 48 -26.78 -37.08 44.76
CA HIS A 48 -25.52 -37.82 44.68
C HIS A 48 -25.68 -39.10 43.82
N ASP A 49 -24.59 -39.55 43.18
CA ASP A 49 -24.58 -40.88 42.55
C ASP A 49 -24.63 -41.96 43.64
N ASN A 50 -25.26 -43.10 43.37
CA ASN A 50 -25.33 -44.26 44.28
C ASN A 50 -23.94 -44.84 44.67
N SER A 51 -22.86 -44.40 44.03
CA SER A 51 -21.47 -44.79 44.32
C SER A 51 -20.76 -43.87 45.33
N VAL A 52 -21.50 -43.07 46.09
CA VAL A 52 -20.95 -42.10 47.05
C VAL A 52 -20.76 -42.75 48.42
N GLU A 53 -19.58 -42.54 49.02
CA GLU A 53 -19.23 -43.05 50.34
C GLU A 53 -19.91 -42.21 51.43
N TYR A 54 -20.74 -42.85 52.26
CA TYR A 54 -21.41 -42.23 53.40
C TYR A 54 -20.58 -42.41 54.68
N HIS A 55 -20.48 -41.37 55.49
CA HIS A 55 -19.98 -41.49 56.86
C HIS A 55 -21.16 -41.60 57.83
N PRO A 56 -21.27 -42.68 58.63
CA PRO A 56 -22.25 -42.71 59.71
C PRO A 56 -21.91 -41.64 60.76
N LEU A 57 -22.93 -40.92 61.23
CA LEU A 57 -22.87 -40.01 62.36
C LEU A 57 -23.76 -40.53 63.49
N SER A 58 -23.21 -40.62 64.70
CA SER A 58 -23.98 -40.97 65.90
C SER A 58 -24.71 -39.73 66.45
N PRO A 59 -25.84 -39.86 67.19
CA PRO A 59 -26.68 -38.72 67.55
C PRO A 59 -25.98 -37.66 68.42
N VAL A 60 -26.14 -36.39 68.04
CA VAL A 60 -25.52 -35.24 68.73
C VAL A 60 -26.28 -34.88 70.02
N LYS A 61 -25.54 -34.74 71.13
CA LYS A 61 -25.93 -33.86 72.25
C LYS A 61 -25.19 -32.53 72.14
N PRO A 62 -25.83 -31.38 72.39
CA PRO A 62 -25.20 -30.06 72.23
C PRO A 62 -24.34 -29.66 73.44
N PRO A 63 -23.11 -29.14 73.23
CA PRO A 63 -22.36 -28.39 74.24
C PRO A 63 -22.39 -26.87 73.99
N ASN A 64 -22.06 -26.09 75.02
CA ASN A 64 -22.20 -24.63 75.02
C ASN A 64 -20.99 -23.86 74.42
N ARG A 65 -21.30 -22.84 73.61
CA ARG A 65 -20.74 -21.46 73.62
C ARG A 65 -19.41 -21.23 74.40
N ALA A 66 -18.23 -21.34 73.77
CA ALA A 66 -16.99 -20.70 74.24
C ALA A 66 -15.86 -20.48 73.19
N LEU A 67 -15.23 -19.30 73.29
CA LEU A 67 -13.86 -18.83 72.96
C LEU A 67 -12.88 -19.53 71.95
N LYS A 68 -12.49 -18.73 70.94
CA LYS A 68 -11.10 -18.26 70.57
C LYS A 68 -10.02 -19.17 69.91
N SER A 69 -9.06 -18.45 69.30
CA SER A 69 -7.67 -18.83 68.89
C SER A 69 -7.54 -19.57 67.53
N ILE A 70 -6.80 -19.10 66.52
CA ILE A 70 -5.34 -18.77 66.41
C ILE A 70 -4.51 -20.07 66.48
N SER A 71 -3.69 -20.48 65.50
CA SER A 71 -2.73 -19.69 64.68
C SER A 71 -2.46 -20.24 63.26
N THR A 72 -1.48 -19.63 62.56
CA THR A 72 -0.85 -20.16 61.34
C THR A 72 0.58 -20.63 61.66
N LYS A 73 1.09 -21.70 61.00
CA LYS A 73 2.22 -21.70 60.01
C LYS A 73 3.02 -23.03 59.92
N ARG A 74 3.66 -23.16 58.74
CA ARG A 74 4.85 -23.95 58.36
C ARG A 74 4.72 -25.46 58.07
N LEU A 75 5.48 -25.84 57.04
CA LEU A 75 5.90 -27.21 56.73
C LEU A 75 7.18 -27.54 57.52
N PHE A 76 7.40 -28.83 57.79
CA PHE A 76 8.65 -29.60 57.57
C PHE A 76 8.88 -30.66 58.67
N THR A 77 8.64 -31.95 58.34
CA THR A 77 9.46 -33.13 58.69
C THR A 77 8.82 -34.41 58.10
N ASN A 78 9.54 -35.54 58.14
CA ASN A 78 9.10 -36.85 57.64
C ASN A 78 8.12 -37.57 58.60
N PRO A 79 7.35 -38.57 58.12
CA PRO A 79 6.35 -39.28 58.93
C PRO A 79 6.94 -40.44 59.74
N SER A 80 6.54 -40.57 61.01
CA SER A 80 6.70 -41.79 61.81
C SER A 80 5.69 -41.86 62.96
N HIS A 81 4.88 -42.92 62.96
CA HIS A 81 4.08 -43.46 64.07
C HIS A 81 3.13 -42.55 64.89
N ASP A 82 1.85 -42.71 64.55
CA ASP A 82 0.79 -43.28 65.42
C ASP A 82 -0.03 -42.48 66.46
N GLN A 83 -1.26 -42.99 66.58
CA GLN A 83 -2.26 -42.89 67.65
C GLN A 83 -3.13 -41.63 67.81
N SER A 84 -4.40 -41.83 67.43
CA SER A 84 -5.65 -41.29 67.99
C SER A 84 -5.88 -39.78 68.05
N GLU A 85 -6.71 -39.29 67.11
CA GLU A 85 -7.82 -38.39 67.43
C GLU A 85 -9.00 -38.67 66.47
N HIS A 86 -10.24 -38.70 66.98
CA HIS A 86 -11.43 -39.05 66.18
C HIS A 86 -11.99 -37.79 65.49
N ASP A 87 -11.16 -37.20 64.64
CA ASP A 87 -11.31 -35.85 64.10
C ASP A 87 -12.51 -35.74 63.15
N PHE A 88 -13.29 -34.66 63.26
CA PHE A 88 -14.45 -34.41 62.38
C PHE A 88 -13.95 -34.09 60.96
N GLU A 89 -14.08 -35.03 60.03
CA GLU A 89 -13.48 -34.92 58.69
C GLU A 89 -14.03 -33.73 57.89
N ARG A 90 -13.24 -32.64 57.87
CA ARG A 90 -13.63 -31.39 57.22
C ARG A 90 -13.59 -31.52 55.70
N TRP A 91 -14.74 -31.27 55.05
CA TRP A 91 -14.84 -31.37 53.59
C TRP A 91 -13.86 -30.44 52.87
N ASN A 92 -12.97 -31.05 52.09
CA ASN A 92 -12.00 -30.44 51.19
C ASN A 92 -12.19 -31.02 49.76
N VAL A 93 -12.23 -30.15 48.74
CA VAL A 93 -12.37 -30.52 47.32
C VAL A 93 -11.37 -31.63 46.92
N ALA A 94 -10.11 -31.49 47.31
CA ALA A 94 -9.03 -32.36 46.86
C ALA A 94 -9.13 -33.81 47.39
N LYS A 95 -9.77 -34.02 48.56
CA LYS A 95 -9.99 -35.35 49.15
C LYS A 95 -11.33 -35.97 48.74
N HIS A 96 -12.38 -35.16 48.62
CA HIS A 96 -13.76 -35.65 48.51
C HIS A 96 -14.37 -35.51 47.12
N THR A 97 -13.59 -35.12 46.10
CA THR A 97 -14.05 -35.09 44.71
C THR A 97 -13.14 -35.89 43.78
N THR A 98 -13.75 -36.65 42.88
CA THR A 98 -13.08 -37.44 41.83
C THR A 98 -13.17 -36.74 40.47
N LEU A 99 -12.16 -36.99 39.63
CA LEU A 99 -12.10 -36.48 38.26
C LEU A 99 -12.79 -37.46 37.29
N TYR A 100 -13.53 -36.91 36.33
CA TYR A 100 -14.14 -37.63 35.20
C TYR A 100 -13.85 -36.88 33.89
N PRO A 101 -13.89 -37.53 32.72
CA PRO A 101 -13.93 -36.85 31.43
C PRO A 101 -14.97 -35.71 31.38
N THR A 102 -14.64 -34.59 30.73
CA THR A 102 -15.62 -33.50 30.55
C THR A 102 -16.77 -33.90 29.63
N ASN A 103 -17.92 -33.24 29.81
CA ASN A 103 -19.18 -33.57 29.12
C ASN A 103 -19.98 -32.32 28.68
N ALA A 104 -19.30 -31.17 28.60
CA ALA A 104 -19.89 -29.87 28.34
C ALA A 104 -18.85 -28.99 27.63
N TYR A 105 -18.87 -29.00 26.29
CA TYR A 105 -18.08 -28.11 25.45
C TYR A 105 -18.73 -27.93 24.07
N GLY A 106 -18.45 -26.79 23.43
CA GLY A 106 -18.99 -26.44 22.12
C GLY A 106 -19.16 -24.93 21.97
N ILE A 107 -20.29 -24.50 21.41
CA ILE A 107 -20.62 -23.09 21.17
C ILE A 107 -21.92 -22.76 21.91
N ILE A 108 -21.96 -21.62 22.59
CA ILE A 108 -23.18 -21.00 23.12
C ILE A 108 -23.68 -20.00 22.08
N GLU A 109 -24.97 -20.05 21.77
CA GLU A 109 -25.66 -19.10 20.90
C GLU A 109 -26.70 -18.32 21.71
N PHE A 110 -26.49 -17.01 21.85
CA PHE A 110 -27.33 -16.17 22.70
C PHE A 110 -28.57 -15.65 21.96
N GLU A 111 -29.73 -16.00 22.49
CA GLU A 111 -31.05 -15.61 21.97
C GLU A 111 -31.41 -14.14 22.31
N ASN A 112 -32.51 -13.65 21.74
CA ASN A 112 -33.03 -12.27 21.86
C ASN A 112 -32.17 -11.16 21.21
N MET A 113 -31.37 -11.50 20.20
CA MET A 113 -30.52 -10.55 19.47
C MET A 113 -30.82 -10.58 17.96
N LEU A 114 -30.87 -9.41 17.32
CA LEU A 114 -31.10 -9.28 15.87
C LEU A 114 -30.07 -10.04 15.01
N HIS A 115 -28.86 -10.23 15.58
CA HIS A 115 -27.90 -11.23 15.14
C HIS A 115 -27.44 -11.99 16.40
N PRO A 116 -27.64 -13.32 16.49
CA PRO A 116 -27.30 -14.07 17.69
C PRO A 116 -25.78 -14.05 17.93
N ALA A 117 -25.38 -13.80 19.18
CA ALA A 117 -23.98 -13.80 19.55
C ALA A 117 -23.50 -15.23 19.83
N LYS A 118 -22.39 -15.64 19.21
CA LYS A 118 -21.78 -16.97 19.40
C LYS A 118 -20.52 -16.86 20.25
N ALA A 119 -20.38 -17.74 21.24
CA ALA A 119 -19.24 -17.80 22.15
C ALA A 119 -18.78 -19.25 22.36
N HIS A 120 -17.47 -19.51 22.34
CA HIS A 120 -16.96 -20.85 22.64
C HIS A 120 -17.04 -21.14 24.15
N TYR A 121 -17.35 -22.38 24.53
CA TYR A 121 -17.35 -22.78 25.95
C TYR A 121 -16.70 -24.14 26.19
N LEU A 122 -16.06 -24.28 27.35
CA LEU A 122 -15.49 -25.53 27.85
C LEU A 122 -15.67 -25.63 29.37
N ARG A 123 -16.27 -26.72 29.84
CA ARG A 123 -16.21 -27.13 31.25
C ARG A 123 -14.89 -27.84 31.55
N LEU A 124 -14.19 -27.38 32.58
CA LEU A 124 -12.91 -27.95 33.01
C LEU A 124 -12.75 -27.87 34.54
N ALA A 125 -11.93 -28.75 35.11
CA ALA A 125 -11.68 -28.82 36.54
C ALA A 125 -10.85 -27.62 37.00
N TYR A 126 -11.10 -27.10 38.21
CA TYR A 126 -10.38 -25.95 38.76
C TYR A 126 -8.86 -26.15 38.80
N ASP A 127 -8.37 -27.38 38.84
CA ASP A 127 -6.96 -27.75 38.91
C ASP A 127 -6.30 -28.10 37.56
N THR A 128 -7.00 -27.95 36.43
CA THR A 128 -6.48 -28.11 35.05
C THR A 128 -5.18 -27.33 34.81
N ASN A 129 -4.27 -27.86 33.98
CA ASN A 129 -2.99 -27.22 33.68
C ASN A 129 -3.18 -26.06 32.67
N PRO A 130 -2.74 -24.82 32.99
CA PRO A 130 -2.79 -23.67 32.07
C PRO A 130 -2.23 -23.93 30.66
N SER A 131 -1.21 -24.78 30.49
CA SER A 131 -0.63 -25.08 29.18
C SER A 131 -1.63 -25.74 28.21
N GLN A 132 -2.56 -26.56 28.73
CA GLN A 132 -3.62 -27.20 27.94
C GLN A 132 -4.62 -26.16 27.42
N ILE A 133 -4.91 -25.12 28.23
CA ILE A 133 -5.82 -24.03 27.86
C ILE A 133 -5.18 -23.13 26.79
N VAL A 134 -3.88 -22.83 26.87
CA VAL A 134 -3.18 -22.07 25.81
C VAL A 134 -3.08 -22.88 24.50
N HIS A 135 -2.89 -24.20 24.57
CA HIS A 135 -2.93 -25.05 23.37
C HIS A 135 -4.32 -25.06 22.72
N LEU A 136 -5.39 -25.23 23.50
CA LEU A 136 -6.78 -25.11 23.07
C LEU A 136 -7.04 -23.78 22.34
N PHE A 137 -6.65 -22.67 22.96
CA PHE A 137 -6.91 -21.32 22.42
C PHE A 137 -6.17 -21.11 21.09
N THR A 138 -4.88 -21.47 21.03
CA THR A 138 -4.03 -21.19 19.86
C THR A 138 -4.21 -22.19 18.71
N LYS A 139 -4.53 -23.47 18.97
CA LYS A 139 -4.65 -24.49 17.92
C LYS A 139 -6.08 -24.75 17.47
N GLN A 140 -7.01 -24.89 18.41
CA GLN A 140 -8.40 -25.27 18.09
C GLN A 140 -9.28 -24.02 17.87
N TRP A 141 -9.26 -23.06 18.80
CA TRP A 141 -10.04 -21.82 18.69
C TRP A 141 -9.33 -20.73 17.86
N ARG A 142 -8.11 -21.00 17.36
CA ARG A 142 -7.31 -20.14 16.46
C ARG A 142 -7.08 -18.71 16.97
N LEU A 143 -7.10 -18.50 18.29
CA LEU A 143 -6.84 -17.21 18.93
C LEU A 143 -5.34 -16.91 18.93
N GLN A 144 -4.95 -15.73 18.45
CA GLN A 144 -3.59 -15.20 18.60
C GLN A 144 -3.33 -14.83 20.08
N LEU A 145 -2.07 -14.96 20.53
CA LEU A 145 -1.66 -14.56 21.88
C LEU A 145 -1.76 -13.04 22.05
N PRO A 146 -2.16 -12.51 23.23
CA PRO A 146 -2.44 -11.09 23.41
C PRO A 146 -1.20 -10.28 23.79
N ASN A 147 -1.05 -9.07 23.25
CA ASN A 147 0.03 -8.15 23.63
C ASN A 147 -0.18 -7.56 25.05
N LEU A 148 -1.36 -7.76 25.64
CA LEU A 148 -1.75 -7.30 26.97
C LEU A 148 -2.91 -8.13 27.55
N ILE A 149 -2.90 -8.40 28.86
CA ILE A 149 -4.04 -8.97 29.58
C ILE A 149 -4.59 -7.95 30.57
N VAL A 150 -5.89 -7.65 30.44
CA VAL A 150 -6.63 -6.75 31.34
C VAL A 150 -7.58 -7.60 32.19
N SER A 151 -7.20 -7.83 33.44
CA SER A 151 -7.92 -8.63 34.42
C SER A 151 -8.87 -7.76 35.23
N ILE A 152 -10.17 -7.77 34.91
CA ILE A 152 -11.16 -6.91 35.58
C ILE A 152 -11.75 -7.62 36.80
N HIS A 153 -11.76 -6.91 37.94
CA HIS A 153 -12.35 -7.34 39.21
C HIS A 153 -13.23 -6.23 39.79
N GLY A 154 -14.21 -6.60 40.63
CA GLY A 154 -15.19 -5.64 41.14
C GLY A 154 -16.36 -6.29 41.87
N GLY A 155 -17.47 -5.55 41.97
CA GLY A 155 -18.71 -6.04 42.58
C GLY A 155 -19.34 -7.21 41.84
N ILE A 156 -19.74 -8.25 42.58
CA ILE A 156 -20.52 -9.40 42.05
C ILE A 156 -22.01 -9.07 41.99
N GLN A 157 -22.51 -8.33 42.99
CA GLN A 157 -23.88 -7.79 43.02
C GLN A 157 -24.03 -6.65 42.01
N ASN A 158 -25.24 -6.43 41.50
CA ASN A 158 -25.54 -5.29 40.64
C ASN A 158 -25.41 -3.97 41.42
N PHE A 159 -24.76 -2.98 40.79
CA PHE A 159 -24.59 -1.62 41.29
C PHE A 159 -24.62 -0.65 40.10
N GLU A 160 -24.83 0.64 40.36
CA GLU A 160 -24.83 1.68 39.32
C GLU A 160 -23.60 2.58 39.44
N LEU A 161 -22.88 2.74 38.33
CA LEU A 161 -21.83 3.75 38.18
C LEU A 161 -22.45 5.09 37.79
N GLU A 162 -21.86 6.20 38.26
CA GLU A 162 -22.17 7.55 37.79
C GLU A 162 -22.13 7.63 36.25
N PRO A 163 -23.09 8.27 35.55
CA PRO A 163 -23.15 8.23 34.08
C PRO A 163 -21.87 8.67 33.35
N ARG A 164 -21.18 9.73 33.82
CA ARG A 164 -19.91 10.19 33.24
C ARG A 164 -18.82 9.14 33.42
N LEU A 165 -18.64 8.63 34.64
CA LEU A 165 -17.68 7.56 34.94
C LEU A 165 -17.95 6.30 34.12
N ARG A 166 -19.23 5.92 33.97
CA ARG A 166 -19.67 4.78 33.15
C ARG A 166 -19.29 4.96 31.67
N GLN A 167 -19.42 6.17 31.13
CA GLN A 167 -19.04 6.50 29.75
C GLN A 167 -17.52 6.56 29.54
N VAL A 168 -16.77 7.16 30.47
CA VAL A 168 -15.30 7.22 30.44
C VAL A 168 -14.70 5.81 30.55
N LEU A 169 -15.19 4.99 31.48
CA LEU A 169 -14.80 3.58 31.62
C LEU A 169 -15.09 2.78 30.35
N LYS A 170 -16.28 2.95 29.76
CA LYS A 170 -16.65 2.30 28.49
C LYS A 170 -15.69 2.67 27.36
N ARG A 171 -15.42 3.95 27.18
CA ARG A 171 -14.50 4.48 26.16
C ARG A 171 -13.09 3.92 26.36
N GLY A 172 -12.55 4.01 27.58
CA GLY A 172 -11.21 3.54 27.91
C GLY A 172 -11.02 2.03 27.70
N LEU A 173 -11.90 1.18 28.24
CA LEU A 173 -11.78 -0.27 28.08
C LEU A 173 -11.87 -0.71 26.60
N LEU A 174 -12.78 -0.12 25.82
CA LEU A 174 -12.93 -0.43 24.40
C LEU A 174 -11.69 0.02 23.59
N LYS A 175 -11.14 1.19 23.90
CA LYS A 175 -9.95 1.76 23.26
C LYS A 175 -8.71 0.92 23.59
N ALA A 176 -8.47 0.60 24.87
CA ALA A 176 -7.39 -0.28 25.31
C ALA A 176 -7.45 -1.67 24.66
N ALA A 177 -8.65 -2.29 24.62
CA ALA A 177 -8.84 -3.59 23.98
C ALA A 177 -8.47 -3.57 22.49
N LYS A 178 -8.91 -2.51 21.77
CA LYS A 178 -8.73 -2.40 20.32
C LYS A 178 -7.30 -2.03 19.91
N THR A 179 -6.63 -1.08 20.59
CA THR A 179 -5.27 -0.68 20.19
C THR A 179 -4.22 -1.68 20.66
N ALA A 180 -4.31 -2.16 21.91
CA ALA A 180 -3.31 -3.03 22.50
C ALA A 180 -3.54 -4.53 22.28
N GLY A 181 -4.46 -4.92 21.38
CA GLY A 181 -4.78 -6.33 21.09
C GLY A 181 -5.10 -7.16 22.34
N ALA A 182 -5.75 -6.53 23.33
CA ALA A 182 -5.74 -7.04 24.69
C ALA A 182 -6.83 -8.09 24.95
N TRP A 183 -6.50 -9.15 25.67
CA TRP A 183 -7.51 -10.08 26.22
C TRP A 183 -8.09 -9.52 27.52
N ILE A 184 -9.42 -9.40 27.57
CA ILE A 184 -10.14 -8.97 28.78
C ILE A 184 -10.63 -10.19 29.55
N PHE A 185 -10.18 -10.33 30.80
CA PHE A 185 -10.61 -11.41 31.70
C PHE A 185 -11.66 -10.90 32.70
N THR A 186 -12.75 -11.67 32.84
CA THR A 186 -13.87 -11.38 33.76
C THR A 186 -14.33 -12.67 34.46
N SER A 187 -15.37 -12.61 35.29
CA SER A 187 -16.06 -13.81 35.79
C SER A 187 -17.09 -14.40 34.81
N GLY A 188 -17.40 -13.73 33.68
CA GLY A 188 -18.38 -14.18 32.67
C GLY A 188 -19.87 -14.13 33.09
N ILE A 189 -20.15 -13.95 34.38
CA ILE A 189 -21.51 -13.89 34.94
C ILE A 189 -22.17 -12.54 34.58
N ASN A 190 -23.46 -12.52 34.28
CA ASN A 190 -24.21 -11.32 33.90
C ASN A 190 -24.64 -10.43 35.09
N THR A 191 -23.73 -10.20 36.05
CA THR A 191 -24.00 -9.40 37.25
C THR A 191 -22.86 -8.44 37.60
N GLY A 192 -23.19 -7.35 38.29
CA GLY A 192 -22.23 -6.39 38.83
C GLY A 192 -21.31 -5.78 37.78
N VAL A 193 -20.00 -5.77 38.06
CA VAL A 193 -18.98 -5.16 37.18
C VAL A 193 -19.01 -5.73 35.76
N VAL A 194 -19.30 -7.03 35.62
CA VAL A 194 -19.28 -7.71 34.32
C VAL A 194 -20.46 -7.29 33.44
N LYS A 195 -21.56 -6.80 34.01
CA LYS A 195 -22.62 -6.15 33.24
C LYS A 195 -22.10 -4.86 32.60
N HIS A 196 -21.48 -3.97 33.37
CA HIS A 196 -20.90 -2.71 32.86
C HIS A 196 -19.81 -2.95 31.80
N VAL A 197 -18.96 -3.97 31.98
CA VAL A 197 -17.97 -4.39 30.97
C VAL A 197 -18.63 -4.99 29.73
N GLY A 198 -19.68 -5.79 29.91
CA GLY A 198 -20.47 -6.36 28.81
C GLY A 198 -21.14 -5.27 27.98
N ASP A 199 -21.78 -4.29 28.64
CA ASP A 199 -22.39 -3.12 28.01
C ASP A 199 -21.34 -2.19 27.37
N ALA A 200 -20.11 -2.16 27.89
CA ALA A 200 -19.00 -1.40 27.32
C ALA A 200 -18.50 -1.99 25.99
N LEU A 201 -18.32 -3.31 25.94
CA LEU A 201 -17.77 -4.03 24.80
C LEU A 201 -18.85 -4.51 23.79
N PHE A 202 -20.13 -4.26 24.09
CA PHE A 202 -21.25 -4.57 23.21
C PHE A 202 -21.19 -3.76 21.90
N MET A 203 -20.79 -4.43 20.81
CA MET A 203 -20.64 -3.84 19.47
C MET A 203 -21.53 -4.55 18.45
N ARG A 204 -22.06 -3.78 17.49
CA ARG A 204 -22.84 -4.30 16.34
C ARG A 204 -21.92 -5.14 15.42
N SER A 205 -22.50 -6.15 14.77
CA SER A 205 -21.79 -7.37 14.36
C SER A 205 -20.57 -7.22 13.45
N ARG A 206 -20.43 -6.14 12.68
CA ARG A 206 -19.29 -5.93 11.74
C ARG A 206 -17.93 -5.69 12.42
N ILE A 207 -17.88 -5.39 13.73
CA ILE A 207 -16.63 -5.04 14.45
C ILE A 207 -16.22 -6.13 15.47
N ARG A 208 -17.01 -7.21 15.60
CA ARG A 208 -16.90 -8.17 16.70
C ARG A 208 -15.72 -9.16 16.58
N SER A 209 -15.01 -9.18 15.46
CA SER A 209 -13.96 -10.15 15.13
C SER A 209 -12.65 -10.00 15.91
N ASN A 210 -12.29 -8.79 16.36
CA ASN A 210 -10.94 -8.46 16.82
C ASN A 210 -10.80 -8.29 18.34
N ILE A 211 -11.88 -8.46 19.12
CA ILE A 211 -11.85 -8.28 20.59
C ILE A 211 -12.17 -9.61 21.28
N VAL A 212 -11.25 -10.05 22.15
CA VAL A 212 -11.35 -11.33 22.87
C VAL A 212 -11.66 -11.07 24.34
N VAL A 213 -12.90 -11.40 24.74
CA VAL A 213 -13.38 -11.30 26.12
C VAL A 213 -13.63 -12.71 26.67
N ILE A 214 -12.96 -13.04 27.78
CA ILE A 214 -12.91 -14.39 28.35
C ILE A 214 -13.55 -14.37 29.74
N GLY A 215 -14.69 -15.06 29.85
CA GLY A 215 -15.41 -15.24 31.12
C GLY A 215 -14.97 -16.51 31.84
N ILE A 216 -14.40 -16.37 33.04
CA ILE A 216 -13.97 -17.51 33.87
C ILE A 216 -15.00 -17.71 35.01
N ALA A 217 -15.98 -18.57 34.76
CA ALA A 217 -17.20 -18.70 35.57
C ALA A 217 -17.26 -20.03 36.34
N PRO A 218 -17.73 -20.07 37.60
CA PRO A 218 -17.91 -21.33 38.34
C PRO A 218 -19.13 -22.13 37.85
N TRP A 219 -18.90 -23.36 37.37
CA TRP A 219 -19.97 -24.26 36.88
C TRP A 219 -21.09 -24.50 37.92
N GLY A 220 -20.75 -24.48 39.21
CA GLY A 220 -21.69 -24.69 40.31
C GLY A 220 -22.79 -23.61 40.44
N VAL A 221 -22.61 -22.44 39.83
CA VAL A 221 -23.48 -21.25 39.97
C VAL A 221 -24.30 -20.95 38.70
N ILE A 222 -23.96 -21.57 37.56
CA ILE A 222 -24.56 -21.20 36.26
C ILE A 222 -26.01 -21.69 36.17
N GLN A 223 -26.93 -20.74 35.95
CA GLN A 223 -28.33 -21.02 35.61
C GLN A 223 -28.41 -21.64 34.20
N GLY A 224 -29.26 -22.65 34.01
CA GLY A 224 -29.37 -23.38 32.73
C GLY A 224 -28.24 -24.38 32.43
N ARG A 225 -27.31 -24.63 33.37
CA ARG A 225 -26.14 -25.54 33.20
C ARG A 225 -26.45 -26.97 32.71
N GLU A 226 -27.70 -27.40 32.82
CA GLU A 226 -28.16 -28.69 32.31
C GLU A 226 -28.25 -28.70 30.78
N GLN A 227 -28.64 -27.59 30.16
CA GLN A 227 -28.68 -27.39 28.71
C GLN A 227 -27.26 -27.35 28.11
N LEU A 228 -26.29 -26.83 28.85
CA LEU A 228 -24.86 -26.79 28.46
C LEU A 228 -24.16 -28.16 28.50
N LYS A 229 -24.89 -29.28 28.68
CA LYS A 229 -24.33 -30.64 28.66
C LYS A 229 -24.36 -31.22 27.25
N GLY A 230 -23.35 -30.90 26.45
CA GLY A 230 -23.12 -31.49 25.13
C GLY A 230 -21.64 -31.75 24.85
N GLN A 231 -21.36 -32.53 23.82
CA GLN A 231 -20.01 -32.71 23.27
C GLN A 231 -20.00 -32.12 21.86
N ASN A 232 -19.27 -31.02 21.69
CA ASN A 232 -19.17 -30.23 20.46
C ASN A 232 -20.53 -29.79 19.85
N GLN A 233 -21.47 -29.37 20.69
CA GLN A 233 -22.80 -28.92 20.27
C GLN A 233 -22.92 -27.39 20.33
N THR A 234 -23.70 -26.82 19.41
CA THR A 234 -24.20 -25.45 19.51
C THR A 234 -25.45 -25.45 20.38
N VAL A 235 -25.42 -24.73 21.50
CA VAL A 235 -26.49 -24.69 22.51
C VAL A 235 -27.09 -23.29 22.55
N SER A 236 -28.39 -23.18 22.26
CA SER A 236 -29.15 -21.95 22.46
C SER A 236 -29.23 -21.61 23.95
N TYR A 237 -28.94 -20.37 24.33
CA TYR A 237 -28.91 -19.95 25.73
C TYR A 237 -29.56 -18.58 25.94
N HIS A 238 -30.49 -18.53 26.89
CA HIS A 238 -31.26 -17.34 27.21
C HIS A 238 -30.56 -16.50 28.30
N SER A 239 -30.02 -15.33 27.93
CA SER A 239 -29.27 -14.45 28.86
C SER A 239 -30.16 -13.65 29.83
N ALA A 240 -31.48 -13.77 29.75
CA ALA A 240 -32.43 -12.98 30.52
C ALA A 240 -32.36 -13.32 32.02
N ALA A 241 -32.35 -12.30 32.88
CA ALA A 241 -32.28 -12.45 34.32
C ALA A 241 -33.64 -12.86 34.92
N VAL A 242 -34.02 -14.13 34.75
CA VAL A 242 -35.17 -14.72 35.46
C VAL A 242 -34.78 -14.90 36.92
N VAL A 243 -35.40 -14.11 37.80
CA VAL A 243 -35.18 -14.16 39.25
C VAL A 243 -35.76 -15.46 39.81
N THR A 244 -34.90 -16.46 39.97
CA THR A 244 -35.18 -17.69 40.73
C THR A 244 -34.65 -17.55 42.15
N GLU A 245 -35.27 -18.21 43.12
CA GLU A 245 -34.83 -18.21 44.52
C GLU A 245 -33.49 -18.95 44.73
N ASP A 246 -33.09 -19.78 43.77
CA ASP A 246 -31.76 -20.41 43.72
C ASP A 246 -30.64 -19.38 43.57
N ASN A 247 -29.55 -19.61 44.31
CA ASN A 247 -28.34 -18.77 44.34
C ASN A 247 -27.45 -18.96 43.09
N CYS A 248 -28.06 -18.83 41.90
CA CYS A 248 -27.50 -19.04 40.57
C CYS A 248 -27.55 -17.75 39.72
N ALA A 249 -26.80 -17.71 38.63
CA ALA A 249 -26.74 -16.54 37.74
C ALA A 249 -26.52 -16.92 36.25
N THR A 250 -26.92 -16.04 35.34
CA THR A 250 -26.78 -16.23 33.88
C THR A 250 -25.39 -15.85 33.36
N LEU A 251 -25.02 -16.39 32.19
CA LEU A 251 -23.83 -15.98 31.43
C LEU A 251 -24.12 -14.69 30.63
N ASN A 252 -23.13 -13.81 30.47
CA ASN A 252 -23.27 -12.53 29.77
C ASN A 252 -23.00 -12.62 28.25
N SER A 253 -23.95 -12.15 27.44
CA SER A 253 -23.93 -12.27 25.96
C SER A 253 -22.89 -11.43 25.20
N SER A 254 -22.09 -10.60 25.86
CA SER A 254 -20.99 -9.84 25.22
C SER A 254 -19.66 -10.60 25.14
N HIS A 255 -19.53 -11.77 25.77
CA HIS A 255 -18.26 -12.49 25.84
C HIS A 255 -17.98 -13.36 24.61
N SER A 256 -16.71 -13.53 24.25
CA SER A 256 -16.25 -14.34 23.10
C SER A 256 -15.97 -15.80 23.49
N CYS A 257 -15.64 -16.02 24.76
CA CYS A 257 -15.16 -17.29 25.31
C CYS A 257 -15.61 -17.49 26.77
N PHE A 258 -15.89 -18.74 27.15
CA PHE A 258 -16.19 -19.16 28.51
C PHE A 258 -15.35 -20.36 28.97
N LEU A 259 -14.64 -20.19 30.09
CA LEU A 259 -14.03 -21.27 30.86
C LEU A 259 -14.92 -21.57 32.07
N LEU A 260 -15.63 -22.71 32.03
CA LEU A 260 -16.61 -23.08 33.06
C LEU A 260 -15.95 -23.99 34.10
N VAL A 261 -15.56 -23.39 35.21
CA VAL A 261 -14.64 -23.96 36.21
C VAL A 261 -15.38 -24.84 37.21
N ASP A 262 -14.95 -26.10 37.32
CA ASP A 262 -15.61 -27.12 38.11
C ASP A 262 -14.75 -27.58 39.31
N ASN A 263 -15.28 -27.39 40.51
CA ASN A 263 -14.74 -27.84 41.79
C ASN A 263 -15.61 -28.94 42.44
N GLY A 264 -16.58 -29.49 41.72
CA GLY A 264 -17.53 -30.48 42.22
C GLY A 264 -18.62 -29.93 43.14
N THR A 265 -18.70 -28.60 43.36
CA THR A 265 -19.71 -27.96 44.23
C THR A 265 -20.85 -27.30 43.44
N VAL A 266 -21.93 -26.97 44.16
CA VAL A 266 -23.12 -26.25 43.69
C VAL A 266 -23.35 -25.02 44.58
N GLY A 267 -23.71 -23.89 43.99
CA GLY A 267 -24.00 -22.64 44.70
C GLY A 267 -22.81 -21.99 45.43
N LYS A 268 -21.58 -22.35 45.09
CA LYS A 268 -20.34 -21.87 45.76
C LYS A 268 -19.31 -21.35 44.76
N TYR A 269 -18.81 -20.15 45.06
CA TYR A 269 -17.73 -19.45 44.34
C TYR A 269 -16.34 -19.87 44.86
N GLY A 270 -15.29 -19.45 44.17
CA GLY A 270 -13.87 -19.53 44.59
C GLY A 270 -13.00 -20.53 43.82
N GLY A 271 -13.58 -21.43 43.01
CA GLY A 271 -12.80 -22.35 42.17
C GLY A 271 -12.19 -21.64 40.95
N GLU A 272 -12.98 -20.76 40.36
CA GLU A 272 -12.65 -19.86 39.26
C GLU A 272 -11.46 -18.94 39.59
N VAL A 273 -11.37 -18.44 40.83
CA VAL A 273 -10.28 -17.55 41.27
C VAL A 273 -8.93 -18.28 41.27
N ILE A 274 -8.91 -19.53 41.74
CA ILE A 274 -7.70 -20.36 41.84
C ILE A 274 -7.21 -20.83 40.45
N LEU A 275 -8.12 -20.97 39.49
CA LEU A 275 -7.76 -21.20 38.09
C LEU A 275 -7.26 -19.91 37.44
N ARG A 276 -8.04 -18.82 37.52
CA ARG A 276 -7.75 -17.52 36.91
C ARG A 276 -6.35 -17.01 37.26
N LYS A 277 -5.99 -17.01 38.55
CA LYS A 277 -4.66 -16.59 39.02
C LYS A 277 -3.54 -17.43 38.41
N ARG A 278 -3.69 -18.76 38.33
CA ARG A 278 -2.69 -19.65 37.70
C ARG A 278 -2.63 -19.50 36.18
N PHE A 279 -3.74 -19.20 35.52
CA PHE A 279 -3.80 -18.97 34.09
C PHE A 279 -3.14 -17.62 33.73
N GLU A 280 -3.45 -16.55 34.45
CA GLU A 280 -2.80 -15.23 34.33
C GLU A 280 -1.28 -15.33 34.58
N LYS A 281 -0.85 -16.03 35.65
CA LYS A 281 0.58 -16.25 35.94
C LYS A 281 1.30 -17.09 34.87
N TYR A 282 0.62 -18.04 34.24
CA TYR A 282 1.20 -18.83 33.15
C TYR A 282 1.30 -18.02 31.85
N LEU A 283 0.33 -17.14 31.60
CA LEU A 283 0.32 -16.24 30.45
C LEU A 283 1.41 -15.17 30.54
N SER A 284 1.65 -14.58 31.73
CA SER A 284 2.75 -13.61 31.94
C SER A 284 4.15 -14.23 31.84
N GLN A 285 4.24 -15.56 31.73
CA GLN A 285 5.47 -16.30 31.43
C GLN A 285 5.60 -16.71 29.95
N GLN A 286 4.55 -16.52 29.14
CA GLN A 286 4.65 -16.76 27.69
C GLN A 286 5.42 -15.64 27.01
N LYS A 287 6.26 -16.02 26.04
CA LYS A 287 7.06 -15.08 25.25
C LYS A 287 6.47 -14.89 23.87
N ILE A 288 5.93 -13.69 23.64
CA ILE A 288 5.48 -13.24 22.32
C ILE A 288 6.72 -12.91 21.48
N SER A 289 6.60 -13.06 20.16
CA SER A 289 7.61 -12.64 19.19
C SER A 289 6.90 -11.81 18.13
N PHE A 290 7.22 -10.52 18.05
CA PHE A 290 6.64 -9.63 17.05
C PHE A 290 7.26 -9.93 15.67
N HIS A 291 6.41 -10.08 14.65
CA HIS A 291 6.72 -10.44 13.26
C HIS A 291 7.89 -11.42 12.97
N GLY A 292 8.15 -12.34 13.90
CA GLY A 292 9.14 -13.42 13.76
C GLY A 292 10.59 -13.05 14.09
N HIS A 293 10.96 -11.77 14.09
CA HIS A 293 12.33 -11.31 14.29
C HIS A 293 12.40 -10.14 15.29
N VAL A 294 13.43 -10.17 16.16
CA VAL A 294 13.66 -9.23 17.28
C VAL A 294 12.70 -9.44 18.48
N GLY A 295 13.18 -9.13 19.71
CA GLY A 295 12.38 -8.97 20.93
C GLY A 295 11.41 -10.10 21.36
N LYS A 296 11.88 -11.08 22.14
CA LYS A 296 10.98 -12.04 22.85
C LYS A 296 10.52 -11.52 24.21
N GLN A 297 9.40 -10.78 24.24
CA GLN A 297 8.86 -10.14 25.45
C GLN A 297 7.77 -10.99 26.14
N ASN A 298 7.70 -10.88 27.47
CA ASN A 298 6.67 -11.53 28.29
C ASN A 298 5.34 -10.76 28.20
N VAL A 299 4.19 -11.46 28.31
CA VAL A 299 2.86 -10.82 28.30
C VAL A 299 2.65 -9.96 29.56
N PRO A 300 2.40 -8.64 29.45
CA PRO A 300 2.06 -7.80 30.58
C PRO A 300 0.63 -8.08 31.07
N VAL A 301 0.42 -7.97 32.39
CA VAL A 301 -0.88 -8.16 33.04
C VAL A 301 -1.19 -6.93 33.90
N VAL A 302 -2.41 -6.39 33.76
CA VAL A 302 -2.97 -5.35 34.63
C VAL A 302 -4.24 -5.88 35.30
N CYS A 303 -4.38 -5.62 36.59
CA CYS A 303 -5.65 -5.73 37.30
C CYS A 303 -6.37 -4.37 37.25
N VAL A 304 -7.64 -4.33 36.81
CA VAL A 304 -8.49 -3.13 36.86
C VAL A 304 -9.61 -3.36 37.86
N ILE A 305 -9.80 -2.42 38.78
CA ILE A 305 -10.74 -2.54 39.90
C ILE A 305 -11.81 -1.47 39.78
N VAL A 306 -13.06 -1.94 39.71
CA VAL A 306 -14.27 -1.13 39.67
C VAL A 306 -15.19 -1.59 40.79
N GLU A 307 -15.44 -0.73 41.76
CA GLU A 307 -16.20 -1.04 42.97
C GLU A 307 -15.58 -2.22 43.78
N GLY A 308 -16.39 -3.14 44.33
CA GLY A 308 -15.93 -4.39 44.94
C GLY A 308 -16.17 -4.55 46.44
N GLY A 309 -15.82 -5.73 46.95
CA GLY A 309 -15.98 -6.13 48.35
C GLY A 309 -14.63 -6.40 49.05
N THR A 310 -14.67 -6.92 50.27
CA THR A 310 -13.45 -7.26 51.02
C THR A 310 -12.59 -8.34 50.35
N ASN A 311 -13.21 -9.27 49.62
CA ASN A 311 -12.48 -10.21 48.75
C ASN A 311 -11.70 -9.47 47.64
N THR A 312 -12.19 -8.34 47.12
CA THR A 312 -11.50 -7.53 46.11
C THR A 312 -10.25 -6.87 46.72
N ILE A 313 -10.32 -6.36 47.94
CA ILE A 313 -9.17 -5.83 48.71
C ILE A 313 -8.10 -6.92 48.86
N ARG A 314 -8.50 -8.13 49.27
CA ARG A 314 -7.60 -9.28 49.35
C ARG A 314 -7.01 -9.67 47.99
N THR A 315 -7.77 -9.57 46.90
CA THR A 315 -7.27 -9.80 45.54
C THR A 315 -6.21 -8.76 45.15
N VAL A 316 -6.35 -7.49 45.56
CA VAL A 316 -5.29 -6.47 45.40
C VAL A 316 -4.02 -6.89 46.12
N LEU A 317 -4.15 -7.23 47.41
CA LEU A 317 -3.03 -7.69 48.23
C LEU A 317 -2.33 -8.88 47.56
N GLU A 318 -3.10 -9.83 47.05
CA GLU A 318 -2.60 -11.05 46.41
C GLU A 318 -1.94 -10.85 45.02
N TYR A 319 -2.26 -9.77 44.29
CA TYR A 319 -1.59 -9.38 43.04
C TYR A 319 -0.32 -8.54 43.30
N VAL A 320 -0.40 -7.62 44.26
CA VAL A 320 0.67 -6.66 44.61
C VAL A 320 1.79 -7.32 45.43
N THR A 321 1.51 -8.48 46.04
CA THR A 321 2.51 -9.34 46.71
C THR A 321 2.94 -10.56 45.88
N GLU A 322 2.48 -10.68 44.64
CA GLU A 322 2.93 -11.76 43.76
C GLU A 322 4.35 -11.51 43.23
N GLU A 323 5.03 -12.57 42.79
CA GLU A 323 6.33 -12.53 42.12
C GLU A 323 6.19 -13.13 40.71
N PRO A 324 6.39 -12.35 39.62
CA PRO A 324 6.48 -10.89 39.61
C PRO A 324 5.14 -10.21 40.01
N PRO A 325 5.17 -9.00 40.59
CA PRO A 325 3.97 -8.31 41.04
C PRO A 325 3.15 -7.77 39.87
N VAL A 326 1.82 -7.87 39.97
CA VAL A 326 0.89 -7.39 38.95
C VAL A 326 0.49 -5.95 39.26
N SER A 327 0.48 -5.10 38.23
CA SER A 327 0.06 -3.70 38.35
C SER A 327 -1.45 -3.59 38.53
N VAL A 328 -1.90 -2.72 39.44
CA VAL A 328 -3.31 -2.53 39.77
C VAL A 328 -3.74 -1.09 39.49
N VAL A 329 -4.80 -0.93 38.70
CA VAL A 329 -5.49 0.35 38.47
C VAL A 329 -6.80 0.34 39.23
N VAL A 330 -6.98 1.31 40.12
CA VAL A 330 -8.20 1.49 40.94
C VAL A 330 -8.93 2.72 40.44
N ILE A 331 -10.24 2.59 40.19
CA ILE A 331 -11.06 3.70 39.70
C ILE A 331 -11.72 4.38 40.91
N ASP A 332 -11.31 5.61 41.22
CA ASP A 332 -11.88 6.41 42.29
C ASP A 332 -13.33 6.82 41.96
N GLY A 333 -14.18 6.93 42.98
CA GLY A 333 -15.62 7.19 42.81
C GLY A 333 -16.41 6.02 42.19
N SER A 334 -15.82 4.83 42.08
CA SER A 334 -16.53 3.64 41.57
C SER A 334 -17.25 2.82 42.64
N GLY A 335 -16.99 3.07 43.93
CA GLY A 335 -17.75 2.52 45.05
C GLY A 335 -16.96 1.59 46.00
N ARG A 336 -17.49 1.44 47.21
CA ARG A 336 -17.14 0.42 48.21
C ARG A 336 -15.62 0.18 48.37
N ALA A 337 -15.09 -0.94 47.86
CA ALA A 337 -13.69 -1.31 48.02
C ALA A 337 -12.71 -0.41 47.25
N ALA A 338 -13.09 0.08 46.07
CA ALA A 338 -12.24 0.94 45.25
C ALA A 338 -11.98 2.28 45.94
N ASP A 339 -13.03 2.93 46.43
CA ASP A 339 -12.94 4.22 47.13
C ASP A 339 -12.15 4.11 48.44
N LEU A 340 -12.28 3.00 49.18
CA LEU A 340 -11.47 2.74 50.38
C LEU A 340 -9.98 2.60 50.03
N ILE A 341 -9.63 1.90 48.95
CA ILE A 341 -8.25 1.82 48.46
C ILE A 341 -7.77 3.20 48.00
N ALA A 342 -8.61 3.98 47.32
CA ALA A 342 -8.26 5.31 46.83
C ALA A 342 -8.06 6.33 47.98
N PHE A 343 -8.90 6.27 49.01
CA PHE A 343 -8.78 7.05 50.23
C PHE A 343 -7.54 6.68 51.04
N THR A 344 -7.26 5.38 51.24
CA THR A 344 -6.05 4.94 51.97
C THR A 344 -4.79 5.46 51.28
N TYR A 345 -4.63 5.20 49.98
CA TYR A 345 -3.49 5.67 49.19
C TYR A 345 -3.30 7.18 49.25
N LYS A 346 -4.37 7.98 49.26
CA LYS A 346 -4.28 9.46 49.35
C LYS A 346 -3.67 9.93 50.69
N HIS A 347 -3.88 9.17 51.77
CA HIS A 347 -3.53 9.56 53.13
C HIS A 347 -2.39 8.73 53.77
N THR A 348 -1.90 7.68 53.11
CA THR A 348 -0.70 6.95 53.51
C THR A 348 0.59 7.61 53.02
N GLN A 349 1.61 7.63 53.89
CA GLN A 349 2.99 7.90 53.50
C GLN A 349 3.62 6.66 52.82
N ASN A 350 4.81 6.82 52.23
CA ASN A 350 5.43 5.78 51.39
C ASN A 350 5.80 4.50 52.17
N ASP A 351 6.02 4.58 53.48
CA ASP A 351 6.28 3.42 54.35
C ASP A 351 4.99 2.66 54.74
N GLY A 352 3.83 3.10 54.26
CA GLY A 352 2.51 2.56 54.62
C GLY A 352 2.01 3.01 56.00
N THR A 353 2.57 4.09 56.55
CA THR A 353 2.13 4.72 57.80
C THR A 353 0.97 5.72 57.58
N MET A 354 0.13 5.89 58.60
CA MET A 354 -0.97 6.86 58.66
C MET A 354 -0.99 7.52 60.05
N ALA A 355 -1.58 8.73 60.15
CA ALA A 355 -1.88 9.35 61.44
C ALA A 355 -3.04 8.61 62.15
N ALA A 356 -3.02 8.59 63.49
CA ALA A 356 -4.00 7.85 64.30
C ALA A 356 -5.45 8.27 64.04
N ASP A 357 -5.70 9.58 63.90
CA ASP A 357 -7.04 10.13 63.66
C ASP A 357 -7.61 9.66 62.31
N LEU A 358 -6.75 9.62 61.27
CA LEU A 358 -7.09 9.12 59.94
C LEU A 358 -7.28 7.60 59.93
N GLN A 359 -6.53 6.86 60.78
CA GLN A 359 -6.74 5.43 61.00
C GLN A 359 -8.13 5.15 61.63
N GLU A 360 -8.57 5.93 62.63
CA GLU A 360 -9.91 5.74 63.19
C GLU A 360 -11.02 6.17 62.21
N GLN A 361 -10.85 7.27 61.48
CA GLN A 361 -11.77 7.64 60.39
C GLN A 361 -11.91 6.53 59.35
N LEU A 362 -10.80 5.92 58.93
CA LEU A 362 -10.79 4.80 58.00
C LEU A 362 -11.43 3.52 58.58
N LEU A 363 -11.18 3.19 59.85
CA LEU A 363 -11.85 2.05 60.51
C LEU A 363 -13.37 2.28 60.57
N ASN A 364 -13.81 3.48 60.97
CA ASN A 364 -15.22 3.87 60.97
C ASN A 364 -15.84 3.85 59.56
N ALA A 365 -15.07 4.15 58.51
CA ALA A 365 -15.50 4.01 57.11
C ALA A 365 -15.66 2.52 56.72
N ILE A 366 -14.67 1.67 57.01
CA ILE A 366 -14.73 0.22 56.74
C ILE A 366 -15.92 -0.44 57.46
N GLU A 367 -16.18 -0.07 58.72
CA GLU A 367 -17.35 -0.53 59.49
C GLU A 367 -18.67 -0.20 58.77
N LYS A 368 -18.82 1.06 58.30
CA LYS A 368 -20.00 1.53 57.56
C LYS A 368 -20.14 0.93 56.16
N THR A 369 -19.04 0.79 55.41
CA THR A 369 -19.06 0.31 54.01
C THR A 369 -19.41 -1.17 53.89
N PHE A 370 -19.07 -1.99 54.90
CA PHE A 370 -19.28 -3.45 54.87
C PHE A 370 -20.21 -3.98 55.97
N ASN A 371 -20.78 -3.12 56.83
CA ASN A 371 -21.56 -3.50 58.02
C ASN A 371 -20.80 -4.52 58.91
N TYR A 372 -19.53 -4.23 59.16
CA TYR A 372 -18.60 -5.11 59.87
C TYR A 372 -18.37 -4.65 61.32
N ASN A 373 -18.15 -5.60 62.23
CA ASN A 373 -17.71 -5.28 63.59
C ASN A 373 -16.24 -4.79 63.58
N ARG A 374 -15.83 -3.98 64.57
CA ARG A 374 -14.45 -3.48 64.76
C ARG A 374 -13.35 -4.53 64.50
N ARG A 375 -13.48 -5.75 65.06
CA ARG A 375 -12.52 -6.88 64.87
C ARG A 375 -12.48 -7.49 63.45
N GLN A 376 -13.42 -7.14 62.59
CA GLN A 376 -13.44 -7.47 61.16
C GLN A 376 -12.89 -6.29 60.35
N ALA A 377 -13.28 -5.06 60.70
CA ALA A 377 -12.72 -3.84 60.11
C ALA A 377 -11.20 -3.73 60.32
N GLU A 378 -10.70 -4.04 61.52
CA GLU A 378 -9.27 -4.15 61.86
C GLU A 378 -8.49 -5.08 60.91
N LYS A 379 -9.10 -6.19 60.47
CA LYS A 379 -8.45 -7.14 59.55
C LYS A 379 -8.36 -6.56 58.14
N VAL A 380 -9.44 -5.96 57.66
CA VAL A 380 -9.48 -5.28 56.35
C VAL A 380 -8.53 -4.09 56.33
N TYR A 381 -8.43 -3.34 57.43
CA TYR A 381 -7.44 -2.28 57.63
C TYR A 381 -6.00 -2.80 57.51
N VAL A 382 -5.67 -3.93 58.17
CA VAL A 382 -4.35 -4.57 58.03
C VAL A 382 -4.08 -5.01 56.59
N GLU A 383 -5.07 -5.59 55.89
CA GLU A 383 -4.92 -5.96 54.48
C GLU A 383 -4.67 -4.72 53.58
N LEU A 384 -5.41 -3.62 53.79
CA LEU A 384 -5.22 -2.34 53.09
C LEU A 384 -3.83 -1.73 53.34
N ILE A 385 -3.38 -1.65 54.59
CA ILE A 385 -2.07 -1.10 54.94
C ILE A 385 -0.92 -1.94 54.34
N VAL A 386 -1.06 -3.26 54.27
CA VAL A 386 -0.05 -4.11 53.60
C VAL A 386 -0.05 -3.91 52.08
N CYS A 387 -1.19 -3.61 51.45
CA CYS A 387 -1.21 -3.14 50.05
C CYS A 387 -0.41 -1.83 49.89
N MET A 388 -0.59 -0.88 50.80
CA MET A 388 0.06 0.44 50.72
C MET A 388 1.58 0.40 50.99
N ARG A 389 2.10 -0.60 51.68
CA ARG A 389 3.56 -0.88 51.73
C ARG A 389 4.17 -1.27 50.37
N LYS A 390 3.34 -1.45 49.35
CA LYS A 390 3.72 -1.73 47.96
C LYS A 390 3.04 -0.75 47.00
N ARG A 391 2.75 0.47 47.48
CA ARG A 391 2.09 1.59 46.77
C ARG A 391 2.52 1.76 45.31
N GLN A 392 3.80 1.56 45.02
CA GLN A 392 4.39 1.64 43.67
C GLN A 392 3.68 0.78 42.61
N TYR A 393 2.98 -0.31 42.96
CA TYR A 393 2.25 -1.15 41.99
C TYR A 393 0.76 -0.78 41.85
N ILE A 394 0.29 0.23 42.60
CA ILE A 394 -1.09 0.70 42.62
C ILE A 394 -1.13 2.08 41.98
N THR A 395 -2.00 2.28 41.00
CA THR A 395 -2.33 3.61 40.44
C THR A 395 -3.82 3.86 40.61
N ILE A 396 -4.18 5.10 40.93
CA ILE A 396 -5.57 5.53 41.03
C ILE A 396 -5.88 6.37 39.82
N TYR A 397 -6.94 5.97 39.11
CA TYR A 397 -7.60 6.82 38.15
C TYR A 397 -8.62 7.72 38.86
N ARG A 398 -8.55 9.01 38.61
CA ARG A 398 -9.56 10.00 38.98
C ARG A 398 -10.14 10.60 37.72
N MET A 399 -11.42 10.98 37.75
CA MET A 399 -11.94 11.94 36.78
C MET A 399 -11.63 13.33 37.31
N ASP A 400 -10.90 14.12 36.53
CA ASP A 400 -10.71 15.53 36.83
C ASP A 400 -11.93 16.33 36.36
N ASP A 401 -12.38 17.26 37.19
CA ASP A 401 -13.48 18.20 36.88
C ASP A 401 -12.98 19.53 36.30
N ASP A 402 -11.72 19.88 36.54
CA ASP A 402 -11.11 21.11 36.05
C ASP A 402 -10.66 20.95 34.59
N GLY A 403 -11.28 21.71 33.68
CA GLY A 403 -10.99 21.71 32.24
C GLY A 403 -9.68 22.37 31.83
N SER A 404 -8.62 22.22 32.63
CA SER A 404 -7.31 22.89 32.48
C SER A 404 -6.13 21.94 32.27
N GLY A 405 -6.36 20.62 32.27
CA GLY A 405 -5.36 19.58 32.01
C GLY A 405 -5.67 18.72 30.78
N GLU A 406 -4.65 18.02 30.27
CA GLU A 406 -4.84 16.94 29.29
C GLU A 406 -5.67 15.82 29.92
N GLN A 407 -6.90 15.62 29.46
CA GLN A 407 -7.80 14.62 30.05
C GLN A 407 -7.24 13.20 29.88
N GLU A 408 -6.75 12.59 30.96
CA GLU A 408 -6.30 11.21 30.96
C GLU A 408 -7.51 10.28 30.74
N ASP A 409 -7.60 9.64 29.57
CA ASP A 409 -8.55 8.53 29.35
C ASP A 409 -8.09 7.31 30.19
N VAL A 410 -9.02 6.48 30.67
CA VAL A 410 -8.73 5.26 31.48
C VAL A 410 -7.73 4.30 30.81
N ASP A 411 -7.65 4.29 29.47
CA ASP A 411 -6.69 3.47 28.74
C ASP A 411 -5.24 3.98 28.86
N GLN A 412 -5.04 5.30 28.89
CA GLN A 412 -3.74 5.90 29.19
C GLN A 412 -3.30 5.48 30.59
N ALA A 413 -4.18 5.56 31.59
CA ALA A 413 -3.86 5.14 32.96
C ALA A 413 -3.46 3.65 33.03
N ILE A 414 -4.17 2.74 32.35
CA ILE A 414 -3.83 1.31 32.26
C ILE A 414 -2.42 1.09 31.70
N LEU A 415 -2.10 1.72 30.58
CA LEU A 415 -0.83 1.51 29.87
C LEU A 415 0.34 2.25 30.54
N ARG A 416 0.12 3.47 31.05
CA ARG A 416 1.11 4.23 31.84
C ARG A 416 1.47 3.54 33.15
N THR A 417 0.52 2.88 33.81
CA THR A 417 0.78 2.10 35.03
C THR A 417 1.77 0.95 34.75
N LEU A 418 1.64 0.26 33.62
CA LEU A 418 2.61 -0.77 33.22
C LEU A 418 4.02 -0.19 33.05
N LEU A 419 4.18 0.90 32.28
CA LEU A 419 5.49 1.49 32.00
C LEU A 419 6.17 2.03 33.26
N ARG A 420 5.41 2.63 34.18
CA ARG A 420 5.93 3.13 35.47
C ARG A 420 6.45 2.01 36.37
N ASN A 421 5.82 0.83 36.31
CA ASN A 421 6.00 -0.24 37.30
C ASN A 421 6.89 -1.38 36.80
N HIS A 422 6.97 -1.58 35.48
CA HIS A 422 7.83 -2.57 34.86
C HIS A 422 9.28 -2.08 34.90
N LYS A 423 10.13 -2.78 35.66
CA LYS A 423 11.59 -2.56 35.76
C LYS A 423 12.35 -2.98 34.49
N ALA A 424 11.77 -2.67 33.33
CA ALA A 424 12.31 -2.94 32.01
C ALA A 424 13.43 -1.95 31.67
N SER A 425 14.29 -2.34 30.72
CA SER A 425 15.11 -1.37 29.98
C SER A 425 14.22 -0.41 29.18
N ALA A 426 14.69 0.82 28.93
CA ALA A 426 13.94 1.80 28.14
C ALA A 426 13.53 1.27 26.75
N LEU A 427 14.35 0.42 26.13
CA LEU A 427 14.05 -0.27 24.87
C LEU A 427 12.91 -1.31 25.01
N GLU A 428 12.83 -2.01 26.15
CA GLU A 428 11.71 -2.94 26.43
C GLU A 428 10.41 -2.19 26.75
N GLN A 429 10.51 -0.99 27.34
CA GLN A 429 9.37 -0.09 27.52
C GLN A 429 8.89 0.49 26.18
N PHE A 430 9.80 0.87 25.27
CA PHE A 430 9.46 1.31 23.92
C PHE A 430 8.73 0.19 23.15
N ARG A 431 9.29 -1.03 23.12
CA ARG A 431 8.68 -2.22 22.50
C ARG A 431 7.26 -2.50 22.99
N LEU A 432 6.99 -2.33 24.29
CA LEU A 432 5.61 -2.41 24.81
C LEU A 432 4.71 -1.37 24.16
N THR A 433 5.10 -0.08 24.13
CA THR A 433 4.27 0.96 23.51
C THR A 433 4.05 0.71 22.02
N LEU A 434 5.08 0.28 21.28
CA LEU A 434 5.00 -0.07 19.86
C LEU A 434 3.99 -1.21 19.65
N SER A 435 4.09 -2.28 20.45
CA SER A 435 3.13 -3.41 20.44
C SER A 435 1.69 -3.04 20.81
N TRP A 436 1.48 -1.86 21.39
CA TRP A 436 0.17 -1.30 21.71
C TRP A 436 -0.34 -0.28 20.70
N ASN A 437 0.50 0.11 19.73
CA ASN A 437 0.28 1.19 18.75
C ASN A 437 -0.16 2.51 19.42
N ARG A 438 0.66 3.01 20.37
CA ARG A 438 0.35 4.21 21.19
C ARG A 438 1.50 5.22 21.29
N PRO A 439 1.75 5.99 20.21
CA PRO A 439 2.86 6.95 20.16
C PRO A 439 2.69 8.08 21.20
N ASP A 440 1.47 8.49 21.52
CA ASP A 440 1.13 9.45 22.58
C ASP A 440 1.68 9.04 23.97
N ILE A 441 1.65 7.73 24.25
CA ILE A 441 2.18 7.17 25.50
C ILE A 441 3.71 7.06 25.41
N ALA A 442 4.27 6.71 24.25
CA ALA A 442 5.72 6.71 24.05
C ALA A 442 6.33 8.11 24.24
N GLN A 443 5.72 9.14 23.65
CA GLN A 443 6.12 10.55 23.78
C GLN A 443 6.13 10.96 25.25
N THR A 444 4.95 10.92 25.89
CA THR A 444 4.75 11.42 27.27
C THR A 444 5.51 10.63 28.35
N CYS A 445 5.83 9.34 28.11
CA CYS A 445 6.45 8.50 29.14
C CYS A 445 7.93 8.18 28.93
N LEU A 446 8.42 8.15 27.67
CA LEU A 446 9.76 7.66 27.33
C LEU A 446 10.68 8.75 26.75
N LEU A 447 10.11 9.81 26.15
CA LEU A 447 10.86 10.84 25.44
C LEU A 447 10.81 12.21 26.14
N THR A 448 9.63 12.65 26.61
CA THR A 448 9.52 13.88 27.43
C THR A 448 10.28 13.75 28.75
N LYS A 449 10.33 12.54 29.32
CA LYS A 449 11.36 12.21 30.31
C LYS A 449 12.66 12.00 29.56
N ARG A 450 13.65 12.87 29.78
CA ARG A 450 15.02 12.75 29.23
C ARG A 450 15.75 11.52 29.79
N LEU A 451 15.35 10.34 29.32
CA LEU A 451 16.21 9.16 29.30
C LEU A 451 17.28 9.37 28.23
N GLU A 452 18.52 9.13 28.59
CA GLU A 452 19.66 9.15 27.66
C GLU A 452 19.61 7.91 26.74
N LEU A 453 18.66 7.96 25.80
CA LEU A 453 18.58 7.06 24.67
C LEU A 453 19.70 7.43 23.70
N THR A 454 20.85 6.76 23.85
CA THR A 454 21.95 6.85 22.88
C THR A 454 21.45 6.58 21.47
N GLN A 455 22.09 7.19 20.46
CA GLN A 455 21.64 7.09 19.06
C GLN A 455 21.41 5.63 18.61
N ALA A 456 22.31 4.72 19.00
CA ALA A 456 22.18 3.28 18.72
C ALA A 456 20.86 2.67 19.25
N ARG A 457 20.31 3.15 20.38
CA ARG A 457 19.00 2.71 20.90
C ARG A 457 17.84 3.27 20.08
N LEU A 458 17.90 4.55 19.70
CA LEU A 458 16.90 5.18 18.84
C LEU A 458 16.86 4.53 17.45
N ASP A 459 18.01 4.13 16.93
CA ASP A 459 18.14 3.36 15.69
C ASP A 459 17.41 2.00 15.78
N VAL A 460 17.50 1.27 16.90
CA VAL A 460 16.72 0.03 17.10
C VAL A 460 15.22 0.33 17.09
N CYS A 461 14.80 1.36 17.81
CA CYS A 461 13.40 1.79 17.87
C CYS A 461 12.86 2.18 16.48
N MET A 462 13.68 2.85 15.66
CA MET A 462 13.35 3.21 14.27
C MET A 462 13.23 1.97 13.39
N PHE A 463 14.18 1.04 13.48
CA PHE A 463 14.12 -0.23 12.73
C PHE A 463 12.86 -1.04 13.08
N GLU A 464 12.51 -1.15 14.36
CA GLU A 464 11.31 -1.87 14.81
C GLU A 464 10.02 -1.17 14.34
N ALA A 465 9.93 0.16 14.45
CA ALA A 465 8.78 0.92 13.94
C ALA A 465 8.61 0.84 12.41
N LEU A 466 9.73 0.77 11.68
CA LEU A 466 9.75 0.49 10.24
C LEU A 466 9.25 -0.93 9.95
N VAL A 467 9.69 -1.96 10.68
CA VAL A 467 9.24 -3.35 10.44
C VAL A 467 7.74 -3.51 10.71
N ASP A 468 7.21 -2.96 11.81
CA ASP A 468 5.79 -3.08 12.18
C ASP A 468 4.84 -2.10 11.45
N ASN A 469 5.34 -1.27 10.52
CA ASN A 469 4.57 -0.31 9.72
C ASN A 469 3.87 0.79 10.55
N HIS A 470 4.50 1.27 11.63
CA HIS A 470 3.92 2.29 12.51
C HIS A 470 4.41 3.71 12.16
N VAL A 471 3.76 4.35 11.18
CA VAL A 471 4.13 5.68 10.64
C VAL A 471 4.19 6.77 11.72
N GLU A 472 3.26 6.81 12.66
CA GLU A 472 3.26 7.82 13.74
C GLU A 472 4.44 7.65 14.71
N TYR A 473 4.98 6.44 14.87
CA TYR A 473 6.22 6.21 15.63
C TYR A 473 7.45 6.71 14.87
N ILE A 474 7.46 6.57 13.54
CA ILE A 474 8.55 7.05 12.69
C ILE A 474 8.64 8.58 12.76
N LYS A 475 7.51 9.29 12.63
CA LYS A 475 7.42 10.76 12.86
C LYS A 475 8.00 11.15 14.22
N LEU A 476 7.47 10.57 15.28
CA LEU A 476 7.85 10.84 16.67
C LEU A 476 9.34 10.57 16.94
N LEU A 477 9.96 9.57 16.30
CA LEU A 477 11.40 9.31 16.43
C LEU A 477 12.24 10.34 15.66
N ILE A 478 11.80 10.82 14.50
CA ILE A 478 12.47 11.89 13.74
C ILE A 478 12.41 13.21 14.53
N GLU A 479 11.23 13.56 15.06
CA GLU A 479 11.01 14.73 15.94
C GLU A 479 11.92 14.71 17.18
N ASN A 480 12.27 13.52 17.68
CA ASN A 480 13.16 13.33 18.83
C ASN A 480 14.62 13.02 18.42
N GLY A 481 15.01 13.35 17.19
CA GLY A 481 16.42 13.45 16.77
C GLY A 481 16.94 12.36 15.83
N VAL A 482 16.13 11.39 15.39
CA VAL A 482 16.61 10.35 14.46
C VAL A 482 16.78 10.90 13.05
N SER A 483 18.02 11.23 12.69
CA SER A 483 18.40 11.56 11.32
C SER A 483 18.40 10.31 10.43
N ILE A 484 17.45 10.22 9.50
CA ILE A 484 17.31 9.11 8.54
C ILE A 484 18.58 8.93 7.68
N LYS A 485 19.36 10.00 7.41
CA LYS A 485 20.63 9.93 6.66
C LYS A 485 21.78 9.28 7.45
N ASN A 486 21.75 9.36 8.78
CA ASN A 486 22.69 8.62 9.63
C ASN A 486 22.17 7.21 9.96
N PHE A 487 20.86 7.03 10.03
CA PHE A 487 20.24 5.74 10.33
C PHE A 487 20.36 4.71 9.20
N LEU A 488 20.16 5.10 7.93
CA LEU A 488 20.02 4.14 6.83
C LEU A 488 21.37 3.74 6.21
N THR A 489 21.86 2.54 6.55
CA THR A 489 22.98 1.87 5.89
C THR A 489 22.51 0.75 4.97
N PHE A 490 23.38 0.28 4.07
CA PHE A 490 23.08 -0.84 3.17
C PHE A 490 22.66 -2.11 3.94
N ASN A 491 23.36 -2.47 5.02
CA ASN A 491 23.00 -3.64 5.82
C ASN A 491 21.66 -3.48 6.54
N ARG A 492 21.36 -2.28 7.06
CA ARG A 492 20.06 -1.98 7.68
C ARG A 492 18.91 -2.04 6.67
N LEU A 493 19.08 -1.51 5.45
CA LEU A 493 18.09 -1.62 4.39
C LEU A 493 17.87 -3.09 3.96
N GLN A 494 18.96 -3.86 3.79
CA GLN A 494 18.85 -5.30 3.49
C GLN A 494 18.13 -6.05 4.62
N ALA A 495 18.36 -5.69 5.88
CA ALA A 495 17.65 -6.27 7.02
C ALA A 495 16.16 -5.91 7.03
N LEU A 496 15.76 -4.69 6.64
CA LEU A 496 14.34 -4.29 6.52
C LEU A 496 13.59 -5.14 5.49
N TYR A 497 14.15 -5.32 4.29
CA TYR A 497 13.55 -6.16 3.25
C TYR A 497 13.42 -7.63 3.68
N ASN A 498 14.37 -8.15 4.47
CA ASN A 498 14.35 -9.53 4.96
C ASN A 498 13.49 -9.75 6.22
N ALA A 499 13.24 -8.69 7.01
CA ALA A 499 12.29 -8.72 8.11
C ALA A 499 10.82 -8.72 7.63
N CYS A 500 10.56 -8.17 6.44
CA CYS A 500 9.25 -8.22 5.80
C CYS A 500 8.95 -9.64 5.30
N GLY A 501 8.09 -10.36 6.02
CA GLY A 501 7.87 -11.79 5.84
C GLY A 501 7.35 -12.23 4.45
N SER A 502 7.43 -13.55 4.23
CA SER A 502 7.14 -14.26 2.97
C SER A 502 5.69 -14.24 2.48
N ASN A 503 4.84 -13.36 3.02
CA ASN A 503 3.44 -13.16 2.61
C ASN A 503 3.26 -11.84 1.83
N THR A 504 4.37 -11.21 1.41
CA THR A 504 4.38 -10.01 0.58
C THR A 504 4.44 -10.39 -0.91
N THR A 505 3.85 -9.59 -1.80
CA THR A 505 3.93 -9.79 -3.25
C THR A 505 5.36 -9.75 -3.77
N LEU A 506 6.25 -9.00 -3.10
CA LEU A 506 7.71 -9.06 -3.27
C LEU A 506 8.22 -10.51 -3.28
N HIS A 507 7.74 -11.40 -2.41
CA HIS A 507 8.21 -12.79 -2.33
C HIS A 507 7.84 -13.63 -3.57
N LEU A 508 6.67 -13.38 -4.17
CA LEU A 508 6.24 -14.04 -5.41
C LEU A 508 7.12 -13.58 -6.59
N ILE A 509 7.24 -12.25 -6.75
CA ILE A 509 8.02 -11.62 -7.83
C ILE A 509 9.51 -11.98 -7.72
N ALA A 510 10.07 -11.96 -6.50
CA ALA A 510 11.46 -12.32 -6.25
C ALA A 510 11.76 -13.79 -6.60
N LYS A 511 10.87 -14.72 -6.24
CA LYS A 511 11.01 -16.15 -6.55
C LYS A 511 11.18 -16.38 -8.06
N ASP A 512 10.41 -15.69 -8.90
CA ASP A 512 10.47 -15.90 -10.35
C ASP A 512 11.64 -15.13 -11.02
N VAL A 513 11.99 -13.93 -10.51
CA VAL A 513 13.21 -13.22 -10.94
C VAL A 513 14.48 -14.02 -10.60
N ILE A 514 14.60 -14.52 -9.37
CA ILE A 514 15.75 -15.30 -8.90
C ILE A 514 15.82 -16.64 -9.64
N ARG A 515 14.68 -17.29 -9.90
CA ARG A 515 14.60 -18.52 -10.71
C ARG A 515 15.08 -18.29 -12.16
N SER A 516 14.78 -17.13 -12.75
CA SER A 516 15.31 -16.76 -14.08
C SER A 516 16.80 -16.38 -14.07
N ALA A 517 17.41 -16.14 -12.91
CA ALA A 517 18.80 -15.71 -12.77
C ALA A 517 19.82 -16.86 -12.61
N ASN A 518 19.38 -18.13 -12.69
CA ASN A 518 20.20 -19.33 -12.48
C ASN A 518 20.90 -19.43 -11.10
N HIS A 519 20.47 -18.64 -10.10
CA HIS A 519 20.93 -18.80 -8.73
C HIS A 519 20.19 -19.94 -8.03
N HIS A 520 20.84 -21.11 -7.93
CA HIS A 520 20.41 -22.21 -7.08
C HIS A 520 20.54 -21.82 -5.59
N VAL A 521 19.49 -21.27 -5.00
CA VAL A 521 19.43 -21.03 -3.55
C VAL A 521 18.06 -21.32 -2.97
N GLN A 522 18.05 -22.08 -1.88
CA GLN A 522 16.88 -22.37 -1.04
C GLN A 522 16.76 -21.39 0.14
N THR A 523 17.60 -20.34 0.16
CA THR A 523 17.70 -19.38 1.27
C THR A 523 16.63 -18.30 1.16
N ARG A 524 15.97 -18.03 2.29
CA ARG A 524 14.88 -17.05 2.45
C ARG A 524 15.36 -15.59 2.53
N VAL A 525 16.54 -15.29 2.00
CA VAL A 525 17.27 -14.04 2.26
C VAL A 525 17.64 -13.37 0.95
N TYR A 526 17.17 -12.14 0.75
CA TYR A 526 17.47 -11.30 -0.41
C TYR A 526 18.74 -10.44 -0.19
N SER A 527 19.52 -10.26 -1.26
CA SER A 527 20.50 -9.19 -1.41
C SER A 527 19.86 -7.93 -2.00
N LEU A 528 20.39 -6.74 -1.66
CA LEU A 528 20.05 -5.50 -2.36
C LEU A 528 20.30 -5.58 -3.88
N TYR A 529 21.27 -6.38 -4.34
CA TYR A 529 21.48 -6.58 -5.77
C TYR A 529 20.29 -7.28 -6.45
N GLU A 530 19.67 -8.26 -5.78
CA GLU A 530 18.49 -8.98 -6.30
C GLU A 530 17.25 -8.08 -6.27
N ILE A 531 17.09 -7.28 -5.22
CA ILE A 531 16.05 -6.24 -5.14
C ILE A 531 16.22 -5.22 -6.27
N GLY A 532 17.46 -4.87 -6.64
CA GLY A 532 17.77 -4.02 -7.79
C GLY A 532 17.28 -4.62 -9.11
N LEU A 533 17.49 -5.92 -9.32
CA LEU A 533 16.97 -6.65 -10.49
C LEU A 533 15.43 -6.71 -10.52
N ILE A 534 14.78 -6.82 -9.35
CA ILE A 534 13.31 -6.75 -9.22
C ILE A 534 12.79 -5.37 -9.61
N VAL A 535 13.42 -4.29 -9.12
CA VAL A 535 13.07 -2.91 -9.50
C VAL A 535 13.31 -2.66 -11.01
N GLU A 536 14.39 -3.20 -11.57
CA GLU A 536 14.67 -3.13 -13.01
C GLU A 536 13.63 -3.87 -13.86
N LYS A 537 13.14 -5.05 -13.42
CA LYS A 537 11.99 -5.74 -14.04
C LYS A 537 10.73 -4.87 -13.96
N LEU A 538 10.41 -4.35 -12.78
CA LEU A 538 9.15 -3.65 -12.51
C LEU A 538 9.07 -2.29 -13.22
N ILE A 539 10.16 -1.52 -13.31
CA ILE A 539 10.17 -0.25 -14.04
C ILE A 539 10.32 -0.50 -15.55
N GLY A 540 11.29 -1.33 -15.95
CA GLY A 540 11.53 -1.74 -17.33
C GLY A 540 12.22 -0.68 -18.21
N GLN A 541 12.14 -0.87 -19.53
CA GLN A 541 12.65 0.04 -20.58
C GLN A 541 14.14 0.46 -20.48
N GLY A 542 14.99 -0.31 -19.80
CA GLY A 542 16.40 0.04 -19.61
C GLY A 542 16.67 0.95 -18.42
N TYR A 543 15.70 1.13 -17.52
CA TYR A 543 15.97 1.67 -16.18
C TYR A 543 17.07 0.85 -15.50
N ARG A 544 17.92 1.51 -14.71
CA ARG A 544 18.99 0.85 -13.97
C ARG A 544 19.05 1.31 -12.51
N SER A 545 18.86 0.37 -11.59
CA SER A 545 18.89 0.61 -10.15
C SER A 545 20.28 1.06 -9.67
N SER A 546 20.30 1.92 -8.65
CA SER A 546 21.50 2.27 -7.86
C SER A 546 22.29 1.02 -7.47
N TYR A 547 21.61 -0.03 -7.00
CA TYR A 547 22.22 -1.27 -6.50
C TYR A 547 22.94 -2.11 -7.59
N THR A 548 22.65 -1.91 -8.88
CA THR A 548 23.29 -2.70 -9.98
C THR A 548 24.43 -1.96 -10.67
N ARG A 549 24.71 -0.69 -10.29
CA ARG A 549 25.87 0.08 -10.76
C ARG A 549 27.17 -0.64 -10.34
N ARG A 550 28.20 -0.65 -11.22
CA ARG A 550 29.40 -1.49 -11.04
C ARG A 550 30.10 -1.25 -9.70
N ASN A 551 30.20 0.02 -9.29
CA ASN A 551 30.86 0.46 -8.08
C ASN A 551 30.16 -0.08 -6.82
N ILE A 552 28.82 -0.09 -6.81
CA ILE A 552 27.98 -0.51 -5.68
C ILE A 552 27.77 -2.03 -5.64
N ARG A 553 27.78 -2.71 -6.81
CA ARG A 553 27.60 -4.17 -6.92
C ARG A 553 28.56 -4.95 -6.01
N HIS A 554 29.81 -4.52 -5.86
CA HIS A 554 30.80 -5.20 -5.02
C HIS A 554 30.53 -5.07 -3.52
N LEU A 555 29.75 -4.07 -3.08
CA LEU A 555 29.28 -3.93 -1.71
C LEU A 555 28.03 -4.80 -1.50
N CYS A 556 26.99 -4.64 -2.33
CA CYS A 556 25.74 -5.41 -2.24
C CYS A 556 25.90 -6.93 -2.38
N ALA A 557 26.96 -7.41 -3.04
CA ALA A 557 27.21 -8.84 -3.26
C ALA A 557 28.17 -9.49 -2.24
N ARG A 558 28.83 -8.74 -1.34
CA ARG A 558 29.91 -9.26 -0.48
C ARG A 558 29.52 -9.51 0.98
N GLN A 559 28.26 -9.83 1.27
CA GLN A 559 27.89 -10.44 2.54
C GLN A 559 26.66 -11.38 2.42
N PRO A 560 26.85 -12.72 2.43
CA PRO A 560 25.75 -13.63 2.71
C PRO A 560 25.39 -13.53 4.19
N PHE A 561 24.22 -12.96 4.49
CA PHE A 561 23.74 -12.82 5.86
C PHE A 561 23.43 -14.20 6.46
N SER A 562 24.43 -14.78 7.13
CA SER A 562 24.35 -16.13 7.70
C SER A 562 23.29 -16.21 8.79
N GLU A 563 22.37 -17.19 8.67
CA GLU A 563 21.21 -17.40 9.55
C GLU A 563 21.54 -17.52 11.06
N ARG A 564 22.82 -17.62 11.42
CA ARG A 564 23.31 -17.67 12.81
C ARG A 564 23.58 -16.31 13.45
N GLN A 565 23.74 -15.24 12.68
CA GLN A 565 23.80 -13.89 13.22
C GLN A 565 22.39 -13.28 13.26
N ASN A 566 21.69 -13.50 14.38
CA ASN A 566 20.51 -12.69 14.68
C ASN A 566 20.90 -11.21 14.67
N PHE A 567 20.02 -10.32 14.21
CA PHE A 567 20.18 -8.86 14.38
C PHE A 567 20.47 -8.47 15.84
N ASN A 568 19.86 -9.21 16.79
CA ASN A 568 20.15 -9.11 18.23
C ASN A 568 21.65 -9.29 18.57
N VAL A 569 22.44 -10.06 17.80
CA VAL A 569 23.88 -10.27 18.04
C VAL A 569 24.71 -9.10 17.53
N TYR A 570 24.36 -8.51 16.39
CA TYR A 570 24.98 -7.27 15.90
C TYR A 570 24.73 -6.14 16.90
N ILE A 571 23.47 -5.95 17.29
CA ILE A 571 23.04 -4.92 18.25
C ILE A 571 23.61 -5.18 19.66
N ASP A 572 23.66 -6.43 20.14
CA ASP A 572 24.34 -6.77 21.40
C ASP A 572 25.85 -6.51 21.33
N ALA A 573 26.49 -6.74 20.18
CA ALA A 573 27.92 -6.49 20.00
C ALA A 573 28.21 -4.97 20.00
N GLU A 574 27.49 -4.20 19.18
CA GLU A 574 27.58 -2.75 19.08
C GLU A 574 27.31 -2.07 20.45
N LEU A 575 26.29 -2.55 21.19
CA LEU A 575 26.03 -2.10 22.56
C LEU A 575 27.12 -2.55 23.55
N LYS A 576 27.71 -3.75 23.43
CA LYS A 576 28.79 -4.22 24.33
C LYS A 576 30.11 -3.53 24.05
N GLU A 577 30.43 -3.22 22.79
CA GLU A 577 31.63 -2.47 22.43
C GLU A 577 31.57 -1.04 22.96
N GLN A 578 30.43 -0.36 22.89
CA GLN A 578 30.29 0.96 23.52
C GLN A 578 30.39 0.89 25.06
N HIS A 579 29.82 -0.13 25.73
CA HIS A 579 30.02 -0.32 27.17
C HIS A 579 31.47 -0.73 27.54
N ALA A 580 32.22 -1.35 26.62
CA ALA A 580 33.64 -1.66 26.80
C ALA A 580 34.52 -0.41 26.61
N GLN A 581 34.21 0.43 25.61
CA GLN A 581 34.89 1.71 25.37
C GLN A 581 34.74 2.68 26.57
N ILE A 582 33.56 2.70 27.21
CA ILE A 582 33.31 3.51 28.42
C ILE A 582 34.15 3.04 29.62
N ASN A 583 34.49 1.75 29.71
CA ASN A 583 35.23 1.18 30.85
C ASN A 583 36.76 1.10 30.65
N ASN A 584 37.27 1.07 29.40
CA ASN A 584 38.67 0.76 29.11
C ASN A 584 39.49 1.98 28.63
N ASN A 585 39.56 3.03 29.46
CA ASN A 585 40.59 4.08 29.34
C ASN A 585 41.95 3.61 29.91
N VAL A 586 42.55 2.54 29.36
CA VAL A 586 43.99 2.19 29.52
C VAL A 586 44.43 1.29 28.35
N LEU A 587 45.52 1.68 27.67
CA LEU A 587 46.42 0.89 26.81
C LEU A 587 45.82 -0.16 25.84
N ASN A 588 45.77 0.20 24.54
CA ASN A 588 46.30 -0.59 23.41
C ASN A 588 45.92 0.08 22.07
N ASP A 589 46.83 0.84 21.46
CA ASP A 589 46.58 1.57 20.20
C ASP A 589 47.00 0.78 18.94
N ASP A 590 48.06 -0.03 19.04
CA ASP A 590 48.79 -0.60 17.90
C ASP A 590 48.11 -1.77 17.15
N MET A 591 46.85 -2.10 17.46
CA MET A 591 46.08 -3.17 16.78
C MET A 591 44.76 -2.71 16.15
N LYS A 592 44.44 -1.41 16.17
CA LYS A 592 43.11 -0.90 15.78
C LYS A 592 42.92 -0.53 14.29
N LYS A 593 43.90 -0.80 13.42
CA LYS A 593 43.90 -0.35 12.01
C LYS A 593 43.44 -1.36 10.94
N ASN A 594 42.97 -2.55 11.32
CA ASN A 594 42.44 -3.53 10.37
C ASN A 594 40.92 -3.77 10.55
N SER A 595 40.17 -3.39 9.51
CA SER A 595 38.81 -3.83 9.20
C SER A 595 37.72 -3.67 10.28
N VAL A 596 37.44 -2.42 10.67
CA VAL A 596 36.05 -1.95 10.66
C VAL A 596 35.90 -1.11 9.39
N CYS A 597 35.20 -1.64 8.38
CA CYS A 597 34.68 -0.78 7.33
C CYS A 597 33.48 -0.04 7.92
N GLU A 598 33.44 1.28 7.84
CA GLU A 598 32.17 1.98 8.06
C GLU A 598 31.17 1.49 7.02
N ASP A 599 29.98 1.14 7.50
CA ASP A 599 28.87 0.75 6.65
C ASP A 599 28.52 1.90 5.69
N PRO A 600 28.50 1.68 4.36
CA PRO A 600 28.15 2.75 3.43
C PRO A 600 26.73 3.26 3.71
N LYS A 601 26.55 4.57 3.51
CA LYS A 601 25.30 5.30 3.71
C LYS A 601 24.70 5.64 2.34
N PHE A 602 23.40 5.91 2.32
CA PHE A 602 22.72 6.39 1.11
C PHE A 602 22.69 7.92 1.07
N ASP A 603 22.93 8.51 -0.10
CA ASP A 603 22.83 9.96 -0.30
C ASP A 603 21.37 10.44 -0.18
N PHE A 604 20.45 9.66 -0.75
CA PHE A 604 19.00 9.89 -0.82
C PHE A 604 18.20 8.80 -0.06
N PRO A 605 18.33 8.68 1.27
CA PRO A 605 17.78 7.56 2.04
C PRO A 605 16.23 7.47 2.00
N TYR A 606 15.55 8.60 1.81
CA TYR A 606 14.09 8.66 1.64
C TYR A 606 13.61 8.00 0.34
N ASN A 607 14.44 8.00 -0.71
CA ASN A 607 14.12 7.36 -1.99
C ASN A 607 14.10 5.84 -1.82
N GLU A 608 15.12 5.31 -1.13
CA GLU A 608 15.27 3.88 -0.87
C GLU A 608 14.19 3.34 0.09
N LEU A 609 13.83 4.13 1.11
CA LEU A 609 12.71 3.83 2.01
C LEU A 609 11.33 3.93 1.33
N LEU A 610 11.15 4.81 0.35
CA LEU A 610 9.93 4.86 -0.48
C LEU A 610 9.79 3.60 -1.34
N ILE A 611 10.86 3.16 -2.02
CA ILE A 611 10.86 1.92 -2.81
C ILE A 611 10.52 0.73 -1.90
N PHE A 612 11.13 0.64 -0.72
CA PHE A 612 10.83 -0.37 0.29
C PHE A 612 9.33 -0.36 0.68
N ALA A 613 8.76 0.80 1.01
CA ALA A 613 7.36 0.92 1.40
C ALA A 613 6.38 0.53 0.28
N VAL A 614 6.67 0.88 -0.98
CA VAL A 614 5.84 0.50 -2.13
C VAL A 614 5.93 -1.02 -2.38
N LEU A 615 7.13 -1.59 -2.46
CA LEU A 615 7.33 -3.02 -2.72
C LEU A 615 6.78 -3.93 -1.60
N THR A 616 6.66 -3.42 -0.37
CA THR A 616 6.11 -4.17 0.78
C THR A 616 4.63 -3.90 1.06
N LYS A 617 3.92 -3.20 0.15
CA LYS A 617 2.49 -2.87 0.23
C LYS A 617 2.13 -2.00 1.47
N ARG A 618 2.82 -0.87 1.64
CA ARG A 618 2.69 0.03 2.80
C ARG A 618 2.38 1.46 2.39
N HIS A 619 1.13 1.71 1.97
CA HIS A 619 0.75 2.99 1.38
C HIS A 619 0.96 4.20 2.29
N GLU A 620 0.49 4.19 3.54
CA GLU A 620 0.66 5.32 4.49
C GLU A 620 2.14 5.67 4.73
N MET A 621 3.00 4.65 4.81
CA MET A 621 4.46 4.81 4.93
C MET A 621 5.09 5.37 3.65
N ALA A 622 4.62 4.92 2.48
CA ALA A 622 5.05 5.45 1.19
C ALA A 622 4.64 6.93 1.01
N LEU A 623 3.42 7.32 1.43
CA LEU A 623 3.01 8.72 1.46
C LEU A 623 3.90 9.56 2.39
N PHE A 624 4.27 9.03 3.55
CA PHE A 624 5.16 9.70 4.49
C PHE A 624 6.56 9.94 3.87
N PHE A 625 7.19 8.93 3.27
CA PHE A 625 8.50 9.09 2.62
C PHE A 625 8.46 9.85 1.28
N TRP A 626 7.31 9.92 0.62
CA TRP A 626 7.09 10.83 -0.50
C TRP A 626 7.16 12.30 -0.06
N ALA A 627 6.52 12.64 1.06
CA ALA A 627 6.46 14.00 1.59
C ALA A 627 7.75 14.50 2.27
N HIS A 628 8.79 13.65 2.42
CA HIS A 628 10.03 13.99 3.12
C HIS A 628 11.26 13.76 2.24
N GLY A 629 12.24 14.66 2.34
CA GLY A 629 13.45 14.66 1.52
C GLY A 629 13.22 15.11 0.07
N GLU A 630 14.26 15.04 -0.74
CA GLU A 630 14.33 15.66 -2.07
C GLU A 630 13.52 14.93 -3.17
N GLU A 631 13.51 15.46 -4.40
CA GLU A 631 12.92 14.81 -5.59
C GLU A 631 11.43 14.37 -5.48
N ALA A 632 10.60 15.09 -4.71
CA ALA A 632 9.19 14.72 -4.44
C ALA A 632 8.34 14.45 -5.71
N LEU A 633 8.62 15.13 -6.82
CA LEU A 633 7.95 14.86 -8.11
C LEU A 633 8.33 13.48 -8.67
N ALA A 634 9.64 13.19 -8.82
CA ALA A 634 10.14 11.91 -9.32
C ALA A 634 9.69 10.73 -8.44
N LYS A 635 9.71 10.91 -7.12
CA LYS A 635 9.18 9.96 -6.13
C LYS A 635 7.74 9.55 -6.44
N ALA A 636 6.84 10.51 -6.70
CA ALA A 636 5.44 10.21 -7.02
C ALA A 636 5.30 9.47 -8.37
N LEU A 637 6.02 9.89 -9.40
CA LEU A 637 6.00 9.24 -10.72
C LEU A 637 6.47 7.78 -10.63
N ILE A 638 7.52 7.50 -9.84
CA ILE A 638 8.09 6.16 -9.66
C ILE A 638 7.25 5.29 -8.73
N ALA A 639 6.71 5.84 -7.64
CA ALA A 639 5.74 5.13 -6.81
C ALA A 639 4.51 4.73 -7.64
N CYS A 640 4.00 5.61 -8.50
CA CYS A 640 2.93 5.27 -9.44
C CYS A 640 3.33 4.18 -10.45
N ARG A 641 4.53 4.30 -11.06
CA ARG A 641 5.08 3.29 -12.00
C ARG A 641 5.17 1.91 -11.37
N LEU A 642 5.71 1.82 -10.14
CA LEU A 642 5.90 0.58 -9.39
C LEU A 642 4.55 -0.03 -9.00
N ASN A 643 3.65 0.73 -8.39
CA ASN A 643 2.30 0.24 -8.06
C ASN A 643 1.56 -0.29 -9.30
N LYS A 644 1.62 0.40 -10.46
CA LYS A 644 1.02 -0.08 -11.73
C LYS A 644 1.67 -1.34 -12.30
N SER A 645 2.93 -1.65 -11.97
CA SER A 645 3.55 -2.94 -12.33
C SER A 645 3.20 -4.04 -11.33
N LEU A 646 3.17 -3.73 -10.03
CA LEU A 646 2.77 -4.67 -8.98
C LEU A 646 1.31 -5.11 -9.18
N ALA A 647 0.42 -4.18 -9.56
CA ALA A 647 -0.97 -4.49 -9.91
C ALA A 647 -1.08 -5.47 -11.09
N ARG A 648 -0.30 -5.27 -12.16
CA ARG A 648 -0.31 -6.15 -13.34
C ARG A 648 0.17 -7.56 -13.01
N GLU A 649 1.30 -7.69 -12.31
CA GLU A 649 1.82 -9.01 -11.96
C GLU A 649 0.92 -9.73 -10.92
N ALA A 650 0.18 -9.00 -10.10
CA ALA A 650 -0.89 -9.54 -9.24
C ALA A 650 -2.22 -9.85 -9.99
N GLN A 651 -2.39 -9.42 -11.25
CA GLN A 651 -3.52 -9.81 -12.11
C GLN A 651 -3.25 -11.08 -12.91
N ASP A 652 -1.98 -11.40 -13.19
CA ASP A 652 -1.59 -12.65 -13.85
C ASP A 652 -1.78 -13.88 -12.91
N ASP A 653 -1.64 -13.69 -11.59
CA ASP A 653 -2.00 -14.69 -10.57
C ASP A 653 -3.50 -14.60 -10.21
N GLU A 654 -4.31 -15.53 -10.74
CA GLU A 654 -5.79 -15.64 -10.65
C GLU A 654 -6.44 -15.59 -9.23
N LEU A 655 -5.66 -15.42 -8.16
CA LEU A 655 -6.11 -15.45 -6.77
C LEU A 655 -6.12 -14.08 -6.07
N ASP A 656 -5.33 -13.09 -6.55
CA ASP A 656 -4.98 -11.88 -5.79
C ASP A 656 -5.60 -10.57 -6.38
N THR A 657 -6.74 -10.64 -7.07
CA THR A 657 -7.36 -9.47 -7.72
C THR A 657 -7.68 -8.31 -6.77
N GLU A 658 -8.11 -8.58 -5.53
CA GLU A 658 -8.31 -7.54 -4.50
C GLU A 658 -7.01 -6.77 -4.17
N VAL A 659 -5.86 -7.45 -4.27
CA VAL A 659 -4.53 -6.84 -4.04
C VAL A 659 -4.11 -5.99 -5.23
N ALA A 660 -4.45 -6.40 -6.46
CA ALA A 660 -4.20 -5.61 -7.65
C ALA A 660 -5.01 -4.30 -7.67
N ASP A 661 -6.31 -4.36 -7.32
CA ASP A 661 -7.17 -3.17 -7.26
C ASP A 661 -6.67 -2.18 -6.18
N GLU A 662 -6.19 -2.67 -5.04
CA GLU A 662 -5.56 -1.83 -4.02
C GLU A 662 -4.27 -1.15 -4.55
N PHE A 663 -3.43 -1.87 -5.31
CA PHE A 663 -2.27 -1.27 -5.97
C PHE A 663 -2.65 -0.24 -7.04
N LEU A 664 -3.77 -0.42 -7.76
CA LEU A 664 -4.26 0.58 -8.71
C LEU A 664 -4.74 1.85 -7.99
N SER A 665 -5.52 1.73 -6.91
CA SER A 665 -5.92 2.87 -6.07
C SER A 665 -4.69 3.61 -5.52
N ASN A 666 -3.72 2.87 -4.98
CA ASN A 666 -2.46 3.43 -4.49
C ASN A 666 -1.69 4.19 -5.59
N ALA A 667 -1.76 3.73 -6.85
CA ALA A 667 -1.12 4.40 -7.98
C ALA A 667 -1.86 5.67 -8.42
N GLU A 668 -3.19 5.70 -8.34
CA GLU A 668 -4.00 6.88 -8.64
C GLU A 668 -3.74 8.00 -7.63
N ASP A 669 -3.62 7.69 -6.34
CA ASP A 669 -3.24 8.67 -5.31
C ASP A 669 -1.86 9.31 -5.58
N PHE A 670 -0.87 8.53 -6.00
CA PHE A 670 0.44 9.08 -6.40
C PHE A 670 0.37 9.88 -7.72
N GLN A 671 -0.49 9.49 -8.66
CA GLN A 671 -0.73 10.25 -9.90
C GLN A 671 -1.38 11.61 -9.62
N GLN A 672 -2.39 11.67 -8.74
CA GLN A 672 -3.02 12.93 -8.32
C GLN A 672 -2.04 13.83 -7.57
N ARG A 673 -1.16 13.27 -6.73
CA ARG A 673 -0.12 14.03 -6.02
C ARG A 673 0.96 14.57 -6.95
N ALA A 674 1.39 13.81 -7.96
CA ALA A 674 2.32 14.29 -8.99
C ALA A 674 1.73 15.45 -9.80
N LEU A 675 0.44 15.35 -10.17
CA LEU A 675 -0.30 16.41 -10.85
C LEU A 675 -0.39 17.67 -9.97
N ALA A 676 -0.94 17.56 -8.77
CA ALA A 676 -1.12 18.71 -7.88
C ALA A 676 0.20 19.44 -7.56
N LEU A 677 1.31 18.71 -7.44
CA LEU A 677 2.63 19.30 -7.24
C LEU A 677 3.14 20.04 -8.49
N LEU A 678 2.96 19.47 -9.69
CA LEU A 678 3.33 20.14 -10.94
C LEU A 678 2.46 21.39 -11.19
N ASP A 679 1.16 21.29 -10.92
CA ASP A 679 0.20 22.39 -11.03
C ASP A 679 0.57 23.54 -10.07
N GLN A 680 1.07 23.23 -8.86
CA GLN A 680 1.57 24.22 -7.90
C GLN A 680 2.87 24.87 -8.38
N CYS A 681 3.89 24.09 -8.76
CA CYS A 681 5.15 24.63 -9.27
C CYS A 681 4.92 25.54 -10.49
N TYR A 682 4.04 25.15 -11.41
CA TYR A 682 3.69 25.93 -12.60
C TYR A 682 2.82 27.18 -12.32
N GLN A 683 2.19 27.26 -11.14
CA GLN A 683 1.51 28.48 -10.67
C GLN A 683 2.46 29.45 -9.97
N GLU A 684 3.55 28.97 -9.38
CA GLU A 684 4.59 29.81 -8.79
C GLU A 684 5.57 30.36 -9.84
N ASP A 685 6.08 29.50 -10.74
CA ASP A 685 7.06 29.86 -11.77
C ASP A 685 7.02 28.86 -12.94
N ASP A 686 6.58 29.30 -14.13
CA ASP A 686 6.44 28.40 -15.28
C ASP A 686 7.80 28.01 -15.92
N VAL A 687 8.81 28.88 -15.83
CA VAL A 687 10.16 28.62 -16.33
C VAL A 687 10.85 27.57 -15.46
N ASN A 688 10.87 27.76 -14.14
CA ASN A 688 11.48 26.79 -13.23
C ASN A 688 10.68 25.47 -13.19
N ALA A 689 9.35 25.49 -13.34
CA ALA A 689 8.56 24.27 -13.49
C ALA A 689 8.92 23.47 -14.76
N THR A 690 9.19 24.14 -15.90
CA THR A 690 9.65 23.42 -17.11
C THR A 690 11.07 22.88 -16.97
N GLN A 691 11.99 23.59 -16.28
CA GLN A 691 13.32 23.06 -15.98
C GLN A 691 13.25 21.76 -15.17
N ILE A 692 12.46 21.71 -14.10
CA ILE A 692 12.27 20.52 -13.24
C ILE A 692 11.79 19.29 -14.03
N LEU A 693 11.01 19.48 -15.11
CA LEU A 693 10.61 18.39 -16.00
C LEU A 693 11.77 17.81 -16.83
N THR A 694 12.81 18.60 -17.09
CA THR A 694 13.95 18.28 -17.96
C THR A 694 15.25 17.90 -17.23
N CYS A 695 15.38 18.16 -15.93
CA CYS A 695 16.58 17.79 -15.17
C CYS A 695 16.87 16.28 -15.22
N GLU A 696 18.13 15.90 -15.46
CA GLU A 696 18.58 14.51 -15.25
C GLU A 696 18.62 14.17 -13.76
N LEU A 697 18.05 13.02 -13.39
CA LEU A 697 18.01 12.55 -12.01
C LEU A 697 19.06 11.46 -11.78
N GLU A 698 20.21 11.79 -11.21
CA GLU A 698 21.34 10.87 -11.03
C GLU A 698 20.97 9.59 -10.26
N ASN A 699 20.07 9.70 -9.28
CA ASN A 699 19.59 8.57 -8.48
C ASN A 699 18.68 7.64 -9.32
N TRP A 700 17.89 8.20 -10.24
CA TRP A 700 16.86 7.51 -11.01
C TRP A 700 17.33 7.18 -12.44
N SER A 701 18.53 6.62 -12.54
CA SER A 701 19.18 6.20 -13.80
C SER A 701 19.42 7.30 -14.84
N ASN A 702 19.58 8.56 -14.40
CA ASN A 702 19.74 9.74 -15.25
C ASN A 702 18.54 9.99 -16.17
N TRP A 703 17.34 9.59 -15.74
CA TRP A 703 16.10 9.88 -16.46
C TRP A 703 15.53 11.22 -16.02
N THR A 704 14.79 11.87 -16.92
CA THR A 704 14.05 13.10 -16.63
C THR A 704 12.71 12.81 -15.95
N CYS A 705 12.11 13.79 -15.27
CA CYS A 705 10.73 13.65 -14.80
C CYS A 705 9.74 13.41 -15.96
N LEU A 706 10.01 13.97 -17.14
CA LEU A 706 9.21 13.72 -18.34
C LEU A 706 9.31 12.24 -18.78
N ASP A 707 10.51 11.67 -18.86
CA ASP A 707 10.73 10.23 -19.13
C ASP A 707 10.02 9.32 -18.12
N LEU A 708 10.10 9.67 -16.84
CA LEU A 708 9.43 8.93 -15.77
C LEU A 708 7.90 8.97 -15.94
N SER A 709 7.33 10.12 -16.30
CA SER A 709 5.88 10.23 -16.54
C SER A 709 5.40 9.39 -17.74
N VAL A 710 6.21 9.32 -18.80
CA VAL A 710 5.93 8.56 -20.04
C VAL A 710 6.09 7.06 -19.81
N THR A 711 7.11 6.64 -19.05
CA THR A 711 7.28 5.22 -18.68
C THR A 711 6.23 4.75 -17.67
N ALA A 712 5.70 5.66 -16.83
CA ALA A 712 4.55 5.43 -15.95
C ALA A 712 3.17 5.49 -16.65
N TYR A 713 3.13 5.78 -17.96
CA TYR A 713 1.90 5.93 -18.75
C TYR A 713 0.92 7.00 -18.21
N LEU A 714 1.46 8.08 -17.62
CA LEU A 714 0.68 9.14 -16.98
C LEU A 714 0.11 10.14 -17.99
N ARG A 715 -0.98 9.73 -18.66
CA ARG A 715 -1.64 10.52 -19.71
C ARG A 715 -2.01 11.93 -19.26
N ASP A 716 -2.62 12.06 -18.09
CA ASP A 716 -3.10 13.34 -17.58
C ASP A 716 -1.94 14.29 -17.21
N PHE A 717 -0.84 13.72 -16.71
CA PHE A 717 0.38 14.47 -16.40
C PHE A 717 1.04 15.02 -17.67
N VAL A 718 1.18 14.18 -18.71
CA VAL A 718 1.71 14.62 -20.01
C VAL A 718 0.74 15.61 -20.70
N ALA A 719 -0.55 15.52 -20.42
CA ALA A 719 -1.57 16.47 -20.90
C ALA A 719 -1.59 17.81 -20.13
N HIS A 720 -0.92 17.92 -18.97
CA HIS A 720 -0.87 19.17 -18.22
C HIS A 720 -0.21 20.30 -19.03
N LYS A 721 -0.68 21.54 -18.83
CA LYS A 721 -0.27 22.74 -19.56
C LYS A 721 1.25 22.96 -19.55
N CYS A 722 1.93 22.71 -18.43
CA CYS A 722 3.39 22.79 -18.34
C CYS A 722 4.10 21.84 -19.34
N CYS A 723 3.72 20.57 -19.34
CA CYS A 723 4.27 19.57 -20.26
C CYS A 723 3.94 19.89 -21.73
N GLN A 724 2.72 20.36 -22.01
CA GLN A 724 2.30 20.74 -23.36
C GLN A 724 2.99 22.02 -23.87
N GLN A 725 3.29 22.99 -22.99
CA GLN A 725 4.10 24.17 -23.31
C GLN A 725 5.53 23.75 -23.65
N LEU A 726 6.20 23.02 -22.75
CA LEU A 726 7.55 22.47 -22.97
C LEU A 726 7.67 21.66 -24.28
N LEU A 727 6.71 20.77 -24.57
CA LEU A 727 6.70 19.99 -25.81
C LEU A 727 6.47 20.87 -27.06
N SER A 728 5.69 21.96 -26.95
CA SER A 728 5.50 22.93 -28.02
C SER A 728 6.77 23.76 -28.28
N ASP A 729 7.48 24.15 -27.22
CA ASP A 729 8.73 24.90 -27.33
C ASP A 729 9.87 24.03 -27.87
N LEU A 730 9.98 22.77 -27.45
CA LEU A 730 10.89 21.78 -28.03
C LEU A 730 10.59 21.52 -29.52
N TRP A 731 9.32 21.48 -29.92
CA TRP A 731 8.92 21.28 -31.32
C TRP A 731 9.29 22.47 -32.23
N ILE A 732 9.31 23.68 -31.68
CA ILE A 732 9.58 24.93 -32.40
C ILE A 732 11.07 25.32 -32.36
N GLY A 733 11.81 24.90 -31.33
CA GLY A 733 13.25 25.18 -31.17
C GLY A 733 13.54 26.67 -30.89
N GLY A 734 14.64 27.18 -31.44
CA GLY A 734 15.07 28.57 -31.31
C GLY A 734 14.21 29.62 -32.02
N MET A 735 13.13 29.23 -32.72
CA MET A 735 12.18 30.16 -33.34
C MET A 735 11.14 30.68 -32.35
N ASN A 736 10.57 31.85 -32.63
CA ASN A 736 9.51 32.46 -31.81
C ASN A 736 8.08 32.12 -32.29
N VAL A 737 7.16 31.90 -31.35
CA VAL A 737 5.83 31.32 -31.61
C VAL A 737 4.85 32.36 -32.18
N ARG A 738 4.77 32.48 -33.51
CA ARG A 738 3.78 33.35 -34.20
C ARG A 738 2.59 32.58 -34.79
N LYS A 739 1.41 33.23 -34.80
CA LYS A 739 0.11 32.69 -35.29
C LYS A 739 0.12 32.14 -36.73
N TYR A 740 1.10 32.55 -37.55
CA TYR A 740 1.27 32.16 -38.95
C TYR A 740 2.58 31.39 -39.23
N LEU A 741 3.32 30.97 -38.18
CA LEU A 741 4.67 30.39 -38.28
C LEU A 741 4.75 29.20 -39.26
N LYS A 742 3.74 28.31 -39.26
CA LYS A 742 3.71 27.13 -40.17
C LYS A 742 3.83 27.51 -41.65
N TRP A 743 3.15 28.57 -42.08
CA TRP A 743 3.20 29.03 -43.47
C TRP A 743 4.52 29.74 -43.78
N MET A 744 5.09 30.51 -42.83
CA MET A 744 6.39 31.15 -43.01
C MET A 744 7.55 30.15 -43.05
N VAL A 745 7.50 29.09 -42.23
CA VAL A 745 8.46 27.97 -42.28
C VAL A 745 8.42 27.30 -43.66
N LEU A 746 7.22 27.02 -44.19
CA LEU A 746 7.07 26.41 -45.52
C LEU A 746 7.56 27.35 -46.64
N ILE A 747 7.25 28.65 -46.56
CA ILE A 747 7.76 29.66 -47.50
C ILE A 747 9.30 29.77 -47.43
N ALA A 748 9.89 29.78 -46.23
CA ALA A 748 11.34 29.87 -46.04
C ALA A 748 12.08 28.61 -46.52
N LEU A 749 11.47 27.43 -46.44
CA LEU A 749 12.04 26.19 -46.99
C LEU A 749 12.09 26.19 -48.52
N PHE A 750 11.10 26.81 -49.20
CA PHE A 750 11.13 26.99 -50.66
C PHE A 750 11.92 28.23 -51.11
N PHE A 751 12.04 29.25 -50.25
CA PHE A 751 12.70 30.52 -50.55
C PHE A 751 13.51 31.01 -49.34
N PRO A 752 14.79 30.60 -49.21
CA PRO A 752 15.64 30.93 -48.06
C PRO A 752 15.72 32.42 -47.67
N PRO A 753 15.63 33.42 -48.58
CA PRO A 753 15.59 34.83 -48.16
C PRO A 753 14.34 35.23 -47.35
N ALA A 754 13.31 34.38 -47.23
CA ALA A 754 12.21 34.63 -46.29
C ALA A 754 12.60 34.45 -44.81
N LEU A 755 13.76 33.85 -44.50
CA LEU A 755 14.28 33.71 -43.14
C LEU A 755 14.45 35.06 -42.42
N PHE A 756 14.69 36.16 -43.15
CA PHE A 756 14.76 37.51 -42.59
C PHE A 756 13.43 38.02 -41.98
N PHE A 757 12.30 37.37 -42.26
CA PHE A 757 10.97 37.70 -41.70
C PHE A 757 10.53 36.76 -40.56
N ILE A 758 11.42 35.87 -40.09
CA ILE A 758 11.17 34.98 -38.96
C ILE A 758 11.89 35.53 -37.72
N ASP A 759 11.16 35.67 -36.62
CA ASP A 759 11.75 35.99 -35.33
C ASP A 759 12.40 34.75 -34.73
N PHE A 760 13.62 34.91 -34.22
CA PHE A 760 14.31 33.95 -33.38
C PHE A 760 14.26 34.43 -31.92
N LYS A 761 14.45 33.51 -30.98
CA LYS A 761 14.69 33.81 -29.57
C LYS A 761 16.01 34.58 -29.43
N SER A 762 16.20 35.34 -28.36
CA SER A 762 17.47 36.03 -28.06
C SER A 762 18.55 35.05 -27.61
N SER A 763 19.83 35.46 -27.64
CA SER A 763 20.94 34.61 -27.21
C SER A 763 20.78 34.12 -25.76
N LYS A 764 20.30 35.00 -24.88
CA LYS A 764 19.98 34.71 -23.47
C LYS A 764 18.83 33.69 -23.35
N GLU A 765 17.78 33.81 -24.16
CA GLU A 765 16.68 32.84 -24.18
C GLU A 765 17.11 31.46 -24.74
N LEU A 766 18.05 31.41 -25.69
CA LEU A 766 18.63 30.15 -26.18
C LEU A 766 19.57 29.47 -25.17
N GLN A 767 20.18 30.22 -24.25
CA GLN A 767 20.90 29.67 -23.08
C GLN A 767 19.97 29.14 -21.98
N LEU A 768 18.72 29.62 -21.96
CA LEU A 768 17.65 29.14 -21.06
C LEU A 768 16.79 28.01 -21.70
N MET A 769 17.01 27.70 -22.98
CA MET A 769 16.60 26.42 -23.55
C MET A 769 17.70 25.38 -23.25
N PRO A 770 17.35 24.09 -23.11
CA PRO A 770 18.39 23.05 -23.11
C PRO A 770 19.18 23.15 -24.42
N GLN A 771 20.52 23.00 -24.38
CA GLN A 771 21.43 23.12 -25.54
C GLN A 771 22.01 21.77 -25.96
N THR A 772 22.27 21.54 -27.26
CA THR A 772 22.83 20.25 -27.70
C THR A 772 24.32 20.12 -27.35
N GLU A 773 24.80 18.88 -27.24
CA GLU A 773 26.23 18.56 -27.07
C GLU A 773 27.08 19.09 -28.24
N GLU A 774 26.51 19.14 -29.45
CA GLU A 774 27.11 19.80 -30.62
C GLU A 774 27.15 21.33 -30.46
N GLU A 775 26.05 21.97 -30.00
CA GLU A 775 26.01 23.40 -29.68
C GLU A 775 26.87 23.77 -28.45
N TYR A 776 27.07 22.84 -27.49
CA TYR A 776 27.89 23.03 -26.29
C TYR A 776 29.36 23.18 -26.67
N PHE A 777 29.92 22.20 -27.40
CA PHE A 777 31.30 22.30 -27.89
C PHE A 777 31.48 23.50 -28.83
N GLN A 778 30.49 23.80 -29.68
CA GLN A 778 30.58 24.95 -30.58
C GLN A 778 30.45 26.30 -29.85
N ASN A 779 29.76 26.35 -28.70
CA ASN A 779 29.77 27.53 -27.81
C ASN A 779 31.08 27.65 -27.01
N GLU A 780 31.72 26.53 -26.62
CA GLU A 780 33.08 26.55 -26.03
C GLU A 780 34.12 27.00 -27.07
N GLU A 781 34.05 26.52 -28.32
CA GLU A 781 34.89 26.98 -29.44
C GLU A 781 34.65 28.46 -29.77
N ASP A 782 33.38 28.91 -29.89
CA ASP A 782 33.01 30.33 -30.09
C ASP A 782 33.59 31.23 -28.96
N LEU A 783 33.66 30.74 -27.72
CA LEU A 783 34.23 31.47 -26.58
C LEU A 783 35.76 31.53 -26.64
N ILE A 784 36.42 30.40 -26.90
CA ILE A 784 37.90 30.32 -27.02
C ILE A 784 38.39 31.19 -28.18
N ASP A 785 37.71 31.18 -29.33
CA ASP A 785 38.04 32.09 -30.44
C ASP A 785 37.75 33.56 -30.09
N SER A 786 36.81 33.87 -29.19
CA SER A 786 36.59 35.26 -28.75
C SER A 786 37.72 35.79 -27.86
N ASP A 787 38.24 34.99 -26.92
CA ASP A 787 39.38 35.38 -26.08
C ASP A 787 40.69 35.48 -26.90
N ASN A 788 40.87 34.61 -27.91
CA ASN A 788 42.06 34.61 -28.77
C ASN A 788 42.20 35.84 -29.71
N ASN A 789 41.17 36.69 -29.85
CA ASN A 789 41.19 37.81 -30.82
C ASN A 789 41.59 39.17 -30.22
N ASP A 790 41.72 39.31 -28.89
CA ASP A 790 42.06 40.59 -28.24
C ASP A 790 43.57 40.76 -27.93
N ASP A 791 44.38 39.69 -27.95
CA ASP A 791 45.82 39.70 -27.61
C ASP A 791 46.76 39.64 -28.84
N ASP A 792 46.85 40.74 -29.61
CA ASP A 792 47.92 40.95 -30.61
C ASP A 792 48.79 42.17 -30.29
N SER A 793 49.73 42.01 -29.34
CA SER A 793 50.93 42.87 -29.27
C SER A 793 52.11 42.26 -28.48
N THR A 794 53.34 42.59 -28.94
CA THR A 794 54.66 42.38 -28.29
C THR A 794 55.27 40.97 -28.17
N ASP A 795 56.00 40.60 -29.23
CA ASP A 795 57.40 40.12 -29.23
C ASP A 795 57.87 38.88 -28.41
N ASN A 796 58.06 37.78 -29.14
CA ASN A 796 59.33 37.02 -29.27
C ASN A 796 60.12 36.53 -28.03
N SER A 797 60.16 35.21 -27.78
CA SER A 797 61.42 34.43 -27.83
C SER A 797 61.26 32.88 -27.81
N SER A 798 61.75 32.24 -28.89
CA SER A 798 62.37 30.90 -29.05
C SER A 798 62.23 29.77 -27.99
N ASP A 799 61.84 28.58 -28.51
CA ASP A 799 62.25 27.20 -28.15
C ASP A 799 61.86 26.65 -26.74
N ASP A 800 61.65 25.34 -26.49
CA ASP A 800 61.88 24.13 -27.30
C ASP A 800 60.90 22.98 -26.89
N SER A 801 60.83 21.92 -27.71
CA SER A 801 60.59 20.50 -27.36
C SER A 801 59.24 20.01 -26.78
N ARG A 802 58.61 19.10 -27.54
CA ARG A 802 57.67 18.08 -27.02
C ARG A 802 58.46 16.96 -26.30
N PRO A 803 57.86 16.29 -25.30
CA PRO A 803 57.47 14.90 -25.56
C PRO A 803 56.09 14.50 -24.98
N SER A 804 55.62 13.31 -25.34
CA SER A 804 54.34 12.74 -24.91
C SER A 804 54.52 11.41 -24.18
N SER A 805 53.95 11.24 -22.98
CA SER A 805 53.48 9.93 -22.45
C SER A 805 52.84 10.01 -21.05
N SER A 806 51.68 9.34 -20.90
CA SER A 806 51.22 8.54 -19.75
C SER A 806 51.21 9.07 -18.29
N ASP A 807 50.00 8.97 -17.71
CA ASP A 807 49.65 8.46 -16.37
C ASP A 807 49.67 9.33 -15.08
N GLU A 808 48.55 9.15 -14.35
CA GLU A 808 48.25 9.27 -12.91
C GLU A 808 48.66 10.50 -12.04
N SER A 809 47.62 11.26 -11.67
CA SER A 809 47.30 11.75 -10.31
C SER A 809 48.20 12.77 -9.58
N HIS A 810 47.56 13.79 -8.97
CA HIS A 810 47.66 14.05 -7.52
C HIS A 810 46.66 15.12 -7.05
N GLU A 811 45.92 14.85 -5.98
CA GLU A 811 45.26 15.89 -5.16
C GLU A 811 46.25 16.49 -4.15
N PRO A 812 46.13 17.78 -3.80
CA PRO A 812 46.66 18.35 -2.57
C PRO A 812 45.52 18.62 -1.56
N VAL A 813 45.43 17.78 -0.52
CA VAL A 813 44.64 18.08 0.69
C VAL A 813 45.36 19.15 1.52
N LEU A 814 44.62 20.10 2.12
CA LEU A 814 45.12 20.89 3.24
C LEU A 814 44.11 20.93 4.39
N SER A 815 44.63 20.85 5.62
CA SER A 815 43.90 20.58 6.86
C SER A 815 43.44 21.84 7.61
N VAL A 816 42.34 21.71 8.36
CA VAL A 816 41.93 22.65 9.41
C VAL A 816 42.46 22.18 10.78
N THR A 817 42.86 23.12 11.64
CA THR A 817 43.14 22.88 13.07
C THR A 817 42.67 24.06 13.91
N ASP A 818 41.96 23.75 15.00
CA ASP A 818 41.60 24.47 16.25
C ASP A 818 42.23 25.88 16.50
N ARG A 819 41.58 26.86 17.16
CA ARG A 819 40.93 26.79 18.50
C ARG A 819 39.95 27.95 18.81
N ASP A 820 38.93 27.63 19.62
CA ASP A 820 38.46 28.22 20.89
C ASP A 820 38.28 29.75 21.16
N ASP A 821 37.42 29.99 22.17
CA ASP A 821 37.25 31.15 23.10
C ASP A 821 36.27 32.33 22.81
N GLU A 822 35.15 32.25 23.54
CA GLU A 822 34.55 33.25 24.46
C GLU A 822 33.73 34.51 24.02
N GLN A 823 32.48 34.52 24.52
CA GLN A 823 31.78 35.59 25.27
C GLN A 823 31.14 36.85 24.61
N THR A 824 29.80 36.86 24.67
CA THR A 824 28.91 37.90 25.28
C THR A 824 28.42 39.18 24.54
N ASN A 825 27.11 39.41 24.72
CA ASN A 825 26.35 40.66 24.95
C ASN A 825 26.07 41.71 23.84
N ASP A 826 24.77 41.79 23.51
CA ASP A 826 23.85 42.94 23.66
C ASP A 826 23.94 44.28 22.87
N GLU A 827 22.72 44.79 22.60
CA GLU A 827 22.26 46.19 22.46
C GLU A 827 22.71 47.13 21.30
N ILE A 828 21.77 47.28 20.35
CA ILE A 828 21.25 48.55 19.75
C ILE A 828 21.23 49.71 20.79
N PRO A 829 21.55 51.02 20.51
CA PRO A 829 21.19 51.80 19.30
C PRO A 829 22.15 52.94 18.80
N ASN A 830 21.74 53.60 17.69
CA ASN A 830 21.79 55.06 17.38
C ASN A 830 23.12 55.87 17.38
N GLU A 831 23.47 56.55 16.27
CA GLU A 831 23.29 58.01 15.96
C GLU A 831 24.23 59.00 16.73
N THR A 832 24.60 60.20 16.26
CA THR A 832 24.35 60.99 15.02
C THR A 832 25.49 62.04 14.84
N ASN A 833 25.37 62.92 13.81
CA ASN A 833 26.03 64.25 13.67
C ASN A 833 27.41 64.23 12.96
N THR A 834 27.80 65.19 12.11
CA THR A 834 27.15 66.39 11.48
C THR A 834 28.00 66.83 10.23
N LEU A 835 27.78 67.89 9.42
CA LEU A 835 26.93 69.10 9.40
C LEU A 835 26.82 69.68 7.95
N ARG A 836 26.10 70.79 7.80
CA ARG A 836 26.25 71.91 6.82
C ARG A 836 25.65 71.85 5.39
N LYS A 837 24.82 72.89 5.16
CA LYS A 837 24.58 73.67 3.91
C LYS A 837 23.52 73.20 2.87
N ARG A 838 22.24 73.45 3.25
CA ARG A 838 21.18 74.14 2.46
C ARG A 838 21.50 74.49 0.97
N ARG A 839 20.58 74.16 0.03
CA ARG A 839 19.53 75.06 -0.60
C ARG A 839 19.26 74.78 -2.10
N LYS A 840 17.98 74.93 -2.52
CA LYS A 840 17.42 75.18 -3.90
C LYS A 840 17.16 74.03 -4.91
N LYS A 841 15.90 73.59 -4.95
CA LYS A 841 14.95 73.58 -6.12
C LYS A 841 15.53 73.57 -7.57
N SER A 842 15.35 72.45 -8.30
CA SER A 842 15.07 72.34 -9.76
C SER A 842 14.79 70.85 -10.09
N ARG A 843 13.77 70.34 -10.81
CA ARG A 843 12.68 70.81 -11.70
C ARG A 843 12.95 70.81 -13.22
N LYS A 844 12.94 69.62 -13.88
CA LYS A 844 12.71 69.36 -15.34
C LYS A 844 12.69 67.83 -15.62
N LYS A 845 12.00 67.24 -16.63
CA LYS A 845 10.76 67.61 -17.38
C LYS A 845 10.32 66.48 -18.35
N LYS A 846 8.99 66.40 -18.62
CA LYS A 846 8.31 65.90 -19.86
C LYS A 846 8.28 64.37 -20.15
N ARG A 847 7.29 63.81 -20.88
CA ARG A 847 5.84 64.09 -21.21
C ARG A 847 5.33 62.97 -22.15
N LYS A 848 4.05 62.63 -22.39
CA LYS A 848 2.64 63.08 -22.11
C LYS A 848 1.86 61.83 -21.56
N LYS A 849 0.56 61.73 -21.22
CA LYS A 849 -0.67 62.53 -20.89
C LYS A 849 -1.65 61.48 -20.26
N GLN A 850 -2.63 61.74 -19.39
CA GLN A 850 -2.87 62.78 -18.38
C GLN A 850 -4.12 62.40 -17.52
N ASN A 851 -4.19 62.93 -16.29
CA ASN A 851 -5.42 63.34 -15.57
C ASN A 851 -6.44 62.32 -14.98
N SER A 852 -6.38 62.19 -13.63
CA SER A 852 -7.38 62.66 -12.63
C SER A 852 -8.77 61.96 -12.47
N SER A 853 -9.34 61.77 -11.25
CA SER A 853 -8.81 61.96 -9.87
C SER A 853 -9.79 61.54 -8.72
N THR A 854 -9.20 61.17 -7.56
CA THR A 854 -9.60 61.46 -6.14
C THR A 854 -10.81 60.82 -5.39
N ILE A 855 -10.46 60.09 -4.29
CA ILE A 855 -10.91 60.22 -2.86
C ILE A 855 -12.09 59.35 -2.31
N HIS A 856 -11.71 58.37 -1.44
CA HIS A 856 -12.19 57.95 -0.08
C HIS A 856 -13.69 57.99 0.39
N PRO A 857 -14.10 57.22 1.44
CA PRO A 857 -13.66 55.86 1.88
C PRO A 857 -14.79 54.95 2.49
N GLU A 858 -14.38 53.76 3.00
CA GLU A 858 -14.98 52.95 4.12
C GLU A 858 -16.21 52.03 3.93
N ASP A 859 -16.31 51.09 4.90
CA ASP A 859 -17.35 50.10 5.28
C ASP A 859 -17.64 48.79 4.51
N GLN A 860 -18.12 47.81 5.29
CA GLN A 860 -18.68 46.48 4.93
C GLN A 860 -20.24 46.57 4.86
N PRO A 861 -21.04 45.51 4.55
CA PRO A 861 -20.75 44.14 4.11
C PRO A 861 -21.56 43.71 2.83
N SER A 862 -21.72 42.40 2.62
CA SER A 862 -22.65 41.75 1.65
C SER A 862 -24.16 41.98 1.96
N PRO A 863 -25.18 41.61 1.12
CA PRO A 863 -25.13 40.78 -0.11
C PRO A 863 -26.07 41.22 -1.29
N SER A 864 -26.10 40.41 -2.37
CA SER A 864 -27.21 40.25 -3.36
C SER A 864 -27.55 41.39 -4.34
N GLY A 865 -28.24 41.06 -5.45
CA GLY A 865 -28.90 42.03 -6.35
C GLY A 865 -28.73 41.76 -7.86
N ASN A 866 -29.83 41.52 -8.58
CA ASN A 866 -29.86 41.22 -10.02
C ASN A 866 -30.20 42.44 -10.90
N ASN A 867 -29.81 42.35 -12.19
CA ASN A 867 -30.51 42.82 -13.40
C ASN A 867 -30.43 44.27 -13.97
N HIS A 868 -30.43 44.28 -15.31
CA HIS A 868 -31.01 45.24 -16.29
C HIS A 868 -30.35 46.62 -16.51
N ASN A 869 -29.78 46.86 -17.71
CA ASN A 869 -30.38 47.47 -18.93
C ASN A 869 -29.93 48.95 -19.05
N ASN A 870 -29.83 49.63 -20.21
CA ASN A 870 -30.39 49.47 -21.56
C ASN A 870 -29.26 49.34 -22.63
N ARG A 871 -29.45 49.01 -23.94
CA ARG A 871 -30.34 49.56 -25.00
C ARG A 871 -30.09 51.06 -25.25
N SER A 872 -30.03 51.59 -26.48
CA SER A 872 -30.40 51.10 -27.83
C SER A 872 -29.31 51.53 -28.86
N ASP A 873 -29.39 51.47 -30.21
CA ASP A 873 -30.48 51.49 -31.21
C ASP A 873 -30.14 50.70 -32.51
N GLU A 874 -31.15 50.00 -33.05
CA GLU A 874 -31.63 49.91 -34.46
C GLU A 874 -30.65 49.51 -35.62
N ILE A 875 -31.05 49.09 -36.85
CA ILE A 875 -32.28 49.22 -37.69
C ILE A 875 -32.58 47.91 -38.49
N ASN A 876 -33.83 47.40 -38.42
CA ASN A 876 -34.65 46.68 -39.45
C ASN A 876 -34.15 45.39 -40.20
N LEU A 877 -34.98 44.51 -40.81
CA LEU A 877 -36.45 44.48 -41.07
C LEU A 877 -37.02 43.03 -41.18
N PHE A 878 -38.12 42.70 -40.46
CA PHE A 878 -39.37 41.97 -40.85
C PHE A 878 -39.35 40.53 -41.47
N THR A 879 -40.32 39.60 -41.26
CA THR A 879 -41.53 39.51 -40.37
C THR A 879 -42.21 38.11 -40.37
N LEU A 880 -42.88 37.75 -39.24
CA LEU A 880 -44.17 37.02 -39.09
C LEU A 880 -44.33 35.56 -39.65
N ASN A 881 -45.21 34.67 -39.14
CA ASN A 881 -46.17 34.80 -38.04
C ASN A 881 -46.47 33.50 -37.21
N GLU A 882 -46.71 33.72 -35.92
CA GLU A 882 -47.73 33.17 -34.99
C GLU A 882 -48.17 31.69 -34.80
N LEU A 883 -48.53 31.49 -33.51
CA LEU A 883 -49.63 30.67 -32.93
C LEU A 883 -49.44 29.17 -32.63
N THR A 884 -50.23 28.74 -31.65
CA THR A 884 -50.10 27.49 -30.87
C THR A 884 -51.30 26.57 -31.05
N LEU A 885 -51.08 25.24 -31.04
CA LEU A 885 -52.07 24.26 -30.59
C LEU A 885 -51.44 22.87 -30.35
N ASN A 886 -52.07 22.07 -29.49
CA ASN A 886 -51.68 20.69 -29.19
C ASN A 886 -51.98 19.75 -30.37
N HIS A 887 -51.17 18.69 -30.56
CA HIS A 887 -51.66 17.32 -30.73
C HIS A 887 -50.52 16.28 -30.69
N ASN A 888 -50.76 15.12 -30.07
CA ASN A 888 -49.89 13.94 -30.12
C ASN A 888 -50.08 13.16 -31.43
N PRO A 889 -49.01 12.56 -31.98
CA PRO A 889 -49.03 11.21 -32.55
C PRO A 889 -48.05 10.27 -31.79
N PRO A 890 -48.07 8.94 -32.01
CA PRO A 890 -48.02 8.01 -30.86
C PRO A 890 -46.71 7.23 -30.66
N SER A 891 -46.57 6.72 -29.44
CA SER A 891 -45.63 5.67 -29.05
C SER A 891 -45.87 4.37 -29.83
N THR A 892 -44.83 3.80 -30.44
CA THR A 892 -44.82 2.39 -30.86
C THR A 892 -43.50 1.73 -30.45
N THR A 893 -43.33 1.52 -29.14
CA THR A 893 -42.18 0.79 -28.59
C THR A 893 -42.38 -0.71 -28.83
N ILE A 894 -41.51 -1.34 -29.63
CA ILE A 894 -41.45 -2.80 -29.78
C ILE A 894 -40.14 -3.29 -29.14
N PRO A 895 -40.18 -4.24 -28.20
CA PRO A 895 -38.99 -4.69 -27.49
C PRO A 895 -38.15 -5.65 -28.36
N ILE A 896 -36.83 -5.45 -28.39
CA ILE A 896 -35.90 -6.46 -28.91
C ILE A 896 -35.80 -7.56 -27.85
N THR A 897 -36.36 -8.73 -28.15
CA THR A 897 -36.32 -9.91 -27.27
C THR A 897 -34.90 -10.47 -27.20
N THR A 898 -34.27 -10.39 -26.02
CA THR A 898 -33.08 -11.17 -25.69
C THR A 898 -33.40 -12.66 -25.72
N ILE A 899 -32.87 -13.40 -26.68
CA ILE A 899 -32.98 -14.86 -26.71
C ILE A 899 -32.01 -15.44 -25.69
N SER A 900 -32.53 -15.91 -24.56
CA SER A 900 -31.78 -16.71 -23.59
C SER A 900 -31.79 -18.18 -24.02
N ILE A 901 -30.64 -18.69 -24.47
CA ILE A 901 -30.45 -20.14 -24.66
C ILE A 901 -29.83 -20.70 -23.38
N ASN A 902 -30.61 -21.47 -22.63
CA ASN A 902 -30.09 -22.31 -21.56
C ASN A 902 -29.64 -23.64 -22.16
N GLU A 903 -28.33 -23.86 -22.23
CA GLU A 903 -27.75 -25.20 -22.42
C GLU A 903 -26.76 -25.50 -21.28
N GLN A 904 -27.30 -26.10 -20.23
CA GLN A 904 -26.56 -26.94 -19.29
C GLN A 904 -27.38 -28.23 -19.11
N ASP A 905 -26.96 -29.30 -19.77
CA ASP A 905 -26.52 -30.53 -19.11
C ASP A 905 -25.92 -31.51 -20.14
N GLU A 906 -25.24 -32.54 -19.63
CA GLU A 906 -24.59 -33.64 -20.38
C GLU A 906 -23.51 -33.29 -21.42
N ILE A 907 -22.24 -33.30 -20.97
CA ILE A 907 -21.31 -34.42 -21.24
C ILE A 907 -20.08 -34.29 -20.33
N ASN A 908 -19.81 -35.34 -19.53
CA ASN A 908 -18.55 -35.50 -18.80
C ASN A 908 -17.58 -36.35 -19.62
N ASN A 909 -16.41 -35.79 -19.98
CA ASN A 909 -15.07 -36.44 -20.10
C ASN A 909 -14.19 -35.84 -21.23
N SER A 910 -13.51 -34.72 -20.97
CA SER A 910 -12.27 -34.34 -21.68
C SER A 910 -11.46 -33.30 -20.90
N ASN A 911 -10.75 -33.76 -19.86
CA ASN A 911 -9.79 -32.93 -19.11
C ASN A 911 -8.53 -32.64 -19.94
N ASP A 912 -8.59 -31.72 -20.91
CA ASP A 912 -7.37 -31.13 -21.53
C ASP A 912 -7.56 -29.80 -22.31
N VAL A 913 -8.77 -29.20 -22.38
CA VAL A 913 -9.03 -28.01 -23.24
C VAL A 913 -9.33 -26.66 -22.53
N PRO A 914 -8.79 -26.31 -21.32
CA PRO A 914 -8.88 -24.95 -20.80
C PRO A 914 -7.79 -24.01 -21.38
N ASN A 915 -6.59 -24.54 -21.62
CA ASN A 915 -5.40 -23.73 -21.96
C ASN A 915 -5.54 -22.96 -23.27
N GLN A 916 -6.21 -23.51 -24.29
CA GLN A 916 -6.29 -22.89 -25.61
C GLN A 916 -7.28 -21.71 -25.67
N ARG A 917 -8.32 -21.71 -24.84
CA ARG A 917 -9.19 -20.53 -24.65
C ARG A 917 -8.54 -19.48 -23.77
N ARG A 918 -7.76 -19.87 -22.75
CA ARG A 918 -6.93 -18.93 -21.98
C ARG A 918 -5.91 -18.25 -22.89
N THR A 919 -5.05 -19.00 -23.59
CA THR A 919 -4.06 -18.39 -24.50
C THR A 919 -4.72 -17.54 -25.57
N PHE A 920 -5.76 -18.00 -26.27
CA PHE A 920 -6.37 -17.16 -27.31
C PHE A 920 -7.00 -15.87 -26.76
N ARG A 921 -7.64 -15.91 -25.58
CA ARG A 921 -8.26 -14.71 -24.97
C ARG A 921 -7.23 -13.76 -24.39
N THR A 922 -6.22 -14.27 -23.67
CA THR A 922 -5.09 -13.47 -23.15
C THR A 922 -4.23 -12.91 -24.28
N TYR A 923 -3.98 -13.67 -25.36
CA TYR A 923 -3.37 -13.10 -26.56
C TYR A 923 -4.26 -12.00 -27.16
N LEU A 924 -5.59 -12.17 -27.26
CA LEU A 924 -6.46 -11.13 -27.84
C LEU A 924 -6.55 -9.86 -26.98
N THR A 925 -6.60 -9.97 -25.66
CA THR A 925 -6.55 -8.82 -24.75
C THR A 925 -5.18 -8.16 -24.78
N ASN A 926 -4.10 -8.95 -24.77
CA ASN A 926 -2.75 -8.42 -24.90
C ASN A 926 -2.53 -7.80 -26.29
N PHE A 927 -3.18 -8.28 -27.36
CA PHE A 927 -3.14 -7.66 -28.68
C PHE A 927 -3.95 -6.35 -28.73
N GLN A 928 -5.08 -6.26 -28.03
CA GLN A 928 -5.83 -5.00 -27.87
C GLN A 928 -5.08 -3.97 -27.01
N GLU A 929 -4.46 -4.39 -25.90
CA GLU A 929 -3.55 -3.55 -25.12
C GLU A 929 -2.36 -3.14 -25.98
N ILE A 930 -1.61 -4.09 -26.57
CA ILE A 930 -0.41 -3.82 -27.38
C ILE A 930 -0.73 -2.93 -28.59
N ILE A 931 -1.84 -3.08 -29.30
CA ILE A 931 -2.16 -2.16 -30.41
C ILE A 931 -2.42 -0.74 -29.88
N HIS A 932 -3.11 -0.56 -28.75
CA HIS A 932 -3.24 0.79 -28.15
C HIS A 932 -1.91 1.30 -27.53
N HIS A 933 -1.11 0.41 -26.94
CA HIS A 933 0.25 0.64 -26.43
C HIS A 933 1.35 0.56 -27.51
N SER A 934 0.99 0.51 -28.79
CA SER A 934 1.88 0.61 -29.97
C SER A 934 1.21 1.45 -31.08
N THR A 935 0.26 2.30 -30.70
CA THR A 935 -0.26 3.40 -31.56
C THR A 935 -0.30 4.71 -30.79
N ILE A 936 -0.96 4.77 -29.62
CA ILE A 936 -0.82 5.93 -28.71
C ILE A 936 0.63 6.00 -28.26
N TYR A 937 1.14 4.90 -27.68
CA TYR A 937 2.52 4.86 -27.18
C TYR A 937 3.55 4.86 -28.31
N HIS A 938 3.25 4.32 -29.49
CA HIS A 938 4.18 4.40 -30.61
C HIS A 938 4.22 5.81 -31.21
N PHE A 939 3.14 6.61 -31.10
CA PHE A 939 3.16 8.00 -31.53
C PHE A 939 3.76 8.92 -30.47
N THR A 940 3.38 8.80 -29.19
CA THR A 940 4.05 9.56 -28.12
C THR A 940 5.48 9.12 -27.93
N CYS A 941 5.86 7.84 -28.12
CA CYS A 941 7.25 7.37 -28.13
C CYS A 941 7.89 7.31 -29.54
N ILE A 942 7.26 7.82 -30.59
CA ILE A 942 8.00 8.37 -31.75
C ILE A 942 8.37 9.80 -31.41
N LEU A 943 7.41 10.62 -30.96
CA LEU A 943 7.70 11.94 -30.42
C LEU A 943 8.72 11.88 -29.27
N LEU A 944 8.74 10.81 -28.45
CA LEU A 944 9.70 10.55 -27.37
C LEU A 944 10.77 9.47 -27.68
N ARG A 945 10.93 9.01 -28.93
CA ARG A 945 12.19 8.39 -29.41
C ARG A 945 12.96 9.34 -30.30
N GLN A 946 12.26 10.12 -31.12
CA GLN A 946 12.78 11.38 -31.63
C GLN A 946 13.16 12.27 -30.45
N THR A 947 12.29 12.57 -29.47
CA THR A 947 12.75 13.33 -28.30
C THR A 947 13.64 12.58 -27.32
N ARG A 948 13.72 11.24 -27.24
CA ARG A 948 14.88 10.60 -26.56
C ARG A 948 16.20 10.79 -27.31
N LYS A 949 16.20 10.82 -28.65
CA LYS A 949 17.39 11.16 -29.46
C LYS A 949 17.65 12.68 -29.52
N PHE A 950 16.65 13.51 -29.26
CA PHE A 950 16.72 14.98 -29.16
C PHE A 950 17.23 15.36 -27.76
N LEU A 951 16.59 14.88 -26.69
CA LEU A 951 16.98 15.06 -25.28
C LEU A 951 18.35 14.43 -24.98
N ARG A 952 18.71 13.27 -25.55
CA ARG A 952 20.11 12.78 -25.48
C ARG A 952 21.10 13.63 -26.27
N ARG A 953 20.64 14.44 -27.23
CA ARG A 953 21.45 15.45 -27.89
C ARG A 953 21.56 16.69 -27.01
N TYR A 954 20.47 17.08 -26.34
CA TYR A 954 20.36 18.22 -25.43
C TYR A 954 21.01 17.95 -24.07
N ARG A 955 22.31 18.26 -23.95
CA ARG A 955 23.17 17.89 -22.83
C ARG A 955 23.68 19.13 -22.10
N CYS A 956 23.72 19.03 -20.77
CA CYS A 956 24.12 20.08 -19.83
C CYS A 956 23.18 21.31 -19.74
N TRP A 957 22.49 21.42 -18.60
CA TRP A 957 22.26 22.71 -17.96
C TRP A 957 23.39 22.93 -16.94
N LYS A 958 24.27 23.91 -17.18
CA LYS A 958 25.18 24.40 -16.13
C LYS A 958 24.40 25.40 -15.25
N LYS A 959 24.70 25.46 -13.95
CA LYS A 959 24.19 26.55 -13.10
C LYS A 959 24.63 27.90 -13.71
N PRO A 960 23.74 28.90 -13.79
CA PRO A 960 24.16 30.24 -14.17
C PRO A 960 25.06 30.81 -13.07
N ASP A 961 26.33 31.03 -13.40
CA ASP A 961 27.27 31.73 -12.54
C ASP A 961 26.76 33.17 -12.34
N ARG A 962 26.43 33.53 -11.09
CA ARG A 962 25.90 34.84 -10.74
C ARG A 962 27.01 35.89 -10.70
N ASP A 963 27.41 36.39 -11.88
CA ASP A 963 27.90 37.77 -12.07
C ASP A 963 28.13 38.05 -13.57
N ILE A 964 27.08 38.50 -14.27
CA ILE A 964 27.20 39.07 -15.62
C ILE A 964 26.68 40.51 -15.57
N ASN A 965 27.61 41.47 -15.68
CA ASN A 965 27.28 42.90 -15.71
C ASN A 965 26.55 43.28 -17.00
N SER A 966 25.67 44.28 -16.91
CA SER A 966 24.78 44.71 -18.00
C SER A 966 25.53 45.42 -19.14
N ASN A 967 25.79 44.70 -20.24
CA ASN A 967 26.09 45.26 -21.55
C ASN A 967 25.01 44.83 -22.55
N ASP A 968 24.00 45.68 -22.75
CA ASP A 968 22.80 45.41 -23.57
C ASP A 968 23.04 45.49 -25.09
N SER A 969 24.22 45.09 -25.56
CA SER A 969 24.68 45.21 -26.96
C SER A 969 24.92 43.86 -27.66
N ALA A 970 24.82 42.73 -26.97
CA ALA A 970 25.09 41.38 -27.49
C ALA A 970 23.85 40.56 -27.89
N ASP A 971 22.65 41.14 -27.88
CA ASP A 971 21.38 40.38 -27.99
C ASP A 971 20.97 39.96 -29.43
N GLN A 972 21.79 40.20 -30.45
CA GLN A 972 21.47 39.83 -31.84
C GLN A 972 22.30 38.66 -32.36
N ILE A 973 21.63 37.52 -32.57
CA ILE A 973 22.22 36.30 -33.14
C ILE A 973 22.66 36.53 -34.60
N SER A 974 23.84 36.00 -34.94
CA SER A 974 24.44 36.06 -36.28
C SER A 974 23.57 35.38 -37.35
N LEU A 975 23.72 35.78 -38.62
CA LEU A 975 22.92 35.22 -39.70
C LEU A 975 23.19 33.72 -39.92
N MET A 976 24.42 33.25 -39.72
CA MET A 976 24.75 31.84 -39.84
C MET A 976 24.12 31.00 -38.72
N LYS A 977 24.16 31.49 -37.48
CA LYS A 977 23.54 30.80 -36.32
C LYS A 977 22.01 30.78 -36.44
N LYS A 978 21.37 31.83 -37.01
CA LYS A 978 19.94 31.80 -37.40
C LYS A 978 19.59 30.76 -38.47
N VAL A 979 20.45 30.57 -39.48
CA VAL A 979 20.26 29.52 -40.50
C VAL A 979 20.40 28.13 -39.87
N TYR A 980 21.39 27.94 -38.99
CA TYR A 980 21.60 26.70 -38.24
C TYR A 980 20.38 26.35 -37.37
N GLU A 981 19.95 27.26 -36.49
CA GLU A 981 18.74 27.14 -35.65
C GLU A 981 17.49 26.76 -36.46
N PHE A 982 17.27 27.42 -37.60
CA PHE A 982 16.13 27.13 -38.47
C PHE A 982 16.16 25.70 -39.00
N TYR A 983 17.29 25.23 -39.54
CA TYR A 983 17.40 23.86 -40.04
C TYR A 983 17.50 22.82 -38.92
N ASN A 984 17.83 23.22 -37.68
CA ASN A 984 17.88 22.29 -36.55
C ASN A 984 16.51 22.00 -35.90
N ALA A 985 15.55 22.92 -35.97
CA ALA A 985 14.23 22.77 -35.35
C ALA A 985 13.44 21.53 -35.86
N PRO A 986 12.71 20.80 -34.99
CA PRO A 986 11.91 19.63 -35.41
C PRO A 986 10.84 19.95 -36.44
N VAL A 987 10.18 21.11 -36.31
CA VAL A 987 9.13 21.54 -37.24
C VAL A 987 9.62 21.73 -38.67
N THR A 988 10.86 22.20 -38.89
CA THR A 988 11.41 22.40 -40.24
C THR A 988 11.83 21.07 -40.85
N LYS A 989 12.52 20.22 -40.09
CA LYS A 989 12.84 18.82 -40.44
C LYS A 989 11.58 18.04 -40.84
N PHE A 990 10.50 18.13 -40.07
CA PHE A 990 9.21 17.49 -40.39
C PHE A 990 8.61 17.95 -41.73
N PHE A 991 8.59 19.27 -42.01
CA PHE A 991 8.06 19.77 -43.27
C PHE A 991 8.97 19.42 -44.47
N GLN A 992 10.29 19.39 -44.25
CA GLN A 992 11.27 18.95 -45.23
C GLN A 992 11.04 17.48 -45.61
N ASP A 993 10.94 16.59 -44.62
CA ASP A 993 10.68 15.16 -44.83
C ASP A 993 9.35 14.92 -45.54
N LEU A 994 8.29 15.65 -45.15
CA LEU A 994 6.97 15.59 -45.79
C LEU A 994 7.02 16.00 -47.27
N ILE A 995 7.74 17.08 -47.60
CA ILE A 995 7.88 17.56 -48.99
C ILE A 995 8.70 16.56 -49.83
N PHE A 996 9.81 16.03 -49.30
CA PHE A 996 10.55 14.98 -49.99
C PHE A 996 9.75 13.69 -50.17
N PHE A 997 8.91 13.32 -49.20
CA PHE A 997 8.04 12.15 -49.28
C PHE A 997 6.92 12.31 -50.34
N ILE A 998 6.31 13.50 -50.43
CA ILE A 998 5.34 13.82 -51.50
C ILE A 998 6.00 13.78 -52.88
N LEU A 999 7.22 14.32 -53.01
CA LEU A 999 8.01 14.26 -54.25
C LEU A 999 8.36 12.82 -54.64
N PHE A 1000 8.75 12.00 -53.67
CA PHE A 1000 8.98 10.56 -53.83
C PHE A 1000 7.73 9.84 -54.37
N LEU A 1001 6.55 10.04 -53.75
CA LEU A 1001 5.30 9.43 -54.22
C LEU A 1001 4.93 9.87 -55.64
N ALA A 1002 5.15 11.14 -55.99
CA ALA A 1002 4.92 11.66 -57.34
C ALA A 1002 5.86 11.01 -58.39
N ILE A 1003 7.15 10.90 -58.08
CA ILE A 1003 8.15 10.24 -58.95
C ILE A 1003 7.86 8.74 -59.09
N PHE A 1004 7.51 8.05 -58.00
CA PHE A 1004 7.18 6.62 -58.05
C PHE A 1004 5.90 6.37 -58.86
N THR A 1005 4.87 7.21 -58.69
CA THR A 1005 3.63 7.15 -59.49
C THR A 1005 3.90 7.37 -60.98
N TYR A 1006 4.74 8.35 -61.34
CA TYR A 1006 5.20 8.59 -62.71
C TYR A 1006 5.86 7.34 -63.31
N ILE A 1007 6.77 6.69 -62.57
CA ILE A 1007 7.50 5.48 -62.99
C ILE A 1007 6.56 4.28 -63.19
N VAL A 1008 5.58 4.11 -62.30
CA VAL A 1008 4.63 2.97 -62.36
C VAL A 1008 3.63 3.13 -63.50
N LEU A 1009 3.11 4.35 -63.72
CA LEU A 1009 2.07 4.64 -64.70
C LEU A 1009 2.61 4.61 -66.15
N ILE A 1010 3.78 5.21 -66.39
CA ILE A 1010 4.35 5.38 -67.73
C ILE A 1010 5.03 4.09 -68.22
N ARG A 1011 5.20 3.96 -69.54
CA ARG A 1011 5.83 2.79 -70.18
C ARG A 1011 7.30 2.67 -69.80
N THR A 1012 7.63 1.78 -68.87
CA THR A 1012 9.02 1.61 -68.41
C THR A 1012 9.96 1.17 -69.55
N PRO A 1013 11.17 1.75 -69.65
CA PRO A 1013 12.19 1.33 -70.60
C PRO A 1013 12.88 0.01 -70.18
N PRO A 1014 13.51 -0.73 -71.11
CA PRO A 1014 14.18 -1.99 -70.78
C PRO A 1014 15.41 -1.78 -69.88
N LYS A 1015 16.22 -0.75 -70.15
CA LYS A 1015 17.26 -0.25 -69.24
C LYS A 1015 16.63 0.69 -68.19
N PRO A 1016 17.16 0.78 -66.96
CA PRO A 1016 16.64 1.70 -65.94
C PRO A 1016 16.79 3.17 -66.39
N SER A 1017 15.72 3.93 -66.21
CA SER A 1017 15.65 5.38 -66.45
C SER A 1017 16.32 6.18 -65.31
N VAL A 1018 16.65 7.45 -65.57
CA VAL A 1018 17.18 8.37 -64.54
C VAL A 1018 16.18 8.51 -63.37
N CYS A 1019 14.88 8.52 -63.64
CA CYS A 1019 13.83 8.52 -62.61
C CYS A 1019 13.87 7.25 -61.75
N GLU A 1020 14.04 6.06 -62.35
CA GLU A 1020 14.20 4.80 -61.61
C GLU A 1020 15.48 4.81 -60.73
N TRP A 1021 16.57 5.46 -61.16
CA TRP A 1021 17.76 5.65 -60.32
C TRP A 1021 17.54 6.62 -59.14
N ILE A 1022 16.78 7.70 -59.33
CA ILE A 1022 16.40 8.63 -58.25
C ILE A 1022 15.46 7.95 -57.24
N LEU A 1023 14.54 7.11 -57.71
CA LEU A 1023 13.68 6.29 -56.85
C LEU A 1023 14.51 5.30 -56.02
N MET A 1024 15.49 4.63 -56.65
CA MET A 1024 16.41 3.74 -55.97
C MET A 1024 17.24 4.47 -54.90
N SER A 1025 17.84 5.62 -55.22
CA SER A 1025 18.68 6.33 -54.26
C SER A 1025 17.90 6.79 -53.03
N TYR A 1026 16.70 7.34 -53.19
CA TYR A 1026 15.82 7.71 -52.08
C TYR A 1026 15.51 6.51 -51.17
N LEU A 1027 15.12 5.37 -51.75
CA LEU A 1027 14.77 4.18 -50.97
C LEU A 1027 15.99 3.48 -50.35
N THR A 1028 17.18 3.59 -50.94
CA THR A 1028 18.41 3.16 -50.25
C THR A 1028 18.78 4.08 -49.10
N THR A 1029 18.60 5.41 -49.21
CA THR A 1029 18.79 6.33 -48.09
C THR A 1029 17.81 6.03 -46.97
N PHE A 1030 16.51 5.84 -47.27
CA PHE A 1030 15.51 5.47 -46.27
C PHE A 1030 15.84 4.13 -45.58
N ALA A 1031 16.32 3.12 -46.31
CA ALA A 1031 16.75 1.85 -45.73
C ALA A 1031 18.02 2.01 -44.85
N LEU A 1032 18.95 2.88 -45.22
CA LEU A 1032 20.13 3.22 -44.40
C LEU A 1032 19.73 3.99 -43.14
N ASP A 1033 18.74 4.88 -43.20
CA ASP A 1033 18.17 5.54 -42.03
C ASP A 1033 17.48 4.55 -41.08
N LEU A 1034 16.76 3.55 -41.61
CA LEU A 1034 16.18 2.46 -40.81
C LEU A 1034 17.28 1.67 -40.07
N ILE A 1035 18.42 1.42 -40.72
CA ILE A 1035 19.61 0.77 -40.13
C ILE A 1035 20.31 1.68 -39.11
N ARG A 1036 20.42 2.99 -39.37
CA ARG A 1036 20.94 3.99 -38.44
C ARG A 1036 20.08 4.08 -37.18
N GLU A 1037 18.75 4.04 -37.34
CA GLU A 1037 17.80 4.05 -36.23
C GLU A 1037 17.96 2.81 -35.33
N LEU A 1038 18.10 1.63 -35.96
CA LEU A 1038 18.41 0.37 -35.30
C LEU A 1038 19.72 0.46 -34.48
N LEU A 1039 20.81 0.88 -35.10
CA LEU A 1039 22.15 0.91 -34.50
C LEU A 1039 22.23 1.83 -33.26
N ILE A 1040 21.55 2.97 -33.26
CA ILE A 1040 21.61 3.97 -32.17
C ILE A 1040 20.90 3.48 -30.88
N MET A 1041 20.14 2.39 -30.91
CA MET A 1041 19.44 1.84 -29.73
C MET A 1041 20.30 0.87 -28.87
N SER A 1042 21.62 0.94 -28.98
CA SER A 1042 22.55 -0.10 -28.49
C SER A 1042 22.96 0.01 -27.01
N GLU A 1043 22.07 -0.35 -26.08
CA GLU A 1043 22.43 -0.58 -24.66
C GLU A 1043 22.04 -1.98 -24.13
N THR A 1044 21.40 -2.82 -24.95
CA THR A 1044 20.89 -4.15 -24.51
C THR A 1044 21.34 -5.30 -25.41
N ARG A 1045 21.19 -6.55 -24.91
CA ARG A 1045 21.54 -7.77 -25.64
C ARG A 1045 20.75 -7.87 -26.96
N TRP A 1046 21.45 -8.13 -28.06
CA TRP A 1046 20.92 -8.08 -29.43
C TRP A 1046 19.62 -8.89 -29.64
N LYS A 1047 19.44 -10.04 -29.00
CA LYS A 1047 18.20 -10.84 -29.14
C LYS A 1047 16.97 -10.13 -28.58
N THR A 1048 17.08 -9.52 -27.40
CA THR A 1048 15.99 -8.77 -26.76
C THR A 1048 15.74 -7.46 -27.49
N TRP A 1049 16.81 -6.76 -27.90
CA TRP A 1049 16.75 -5.55 -28.73
C TRP A 1049 15.99 -5.76 -30.03
N LEU A 1050 16.32 -6.81 -30.80
CA LEU A 1050 15.65 -7.11 -32.07
C LEU A 1050 14.15 -7.42 -31.87
N SER A 1051 13.81 -8.12 -30.77
CA SER A 1051 12.43 -8.42 -30.41
C SER A 1051 11.62 -7.18 -30.01
N VAL A 1052 12.24 -6.18 -29.40
CA VAL A 1052 11.57 -4.90 -29.06
C VAL A 1052 11.34 -4.06 -30.32
N TYR A 1053 12.29 -4.06 -31.26
CA TYR A 1053 12.16 -3.30 -32.51
C TYR A 1053 11.03 -3.83 -33.40
N PHE A 1054 10.97 -5.14 -33.66
CA PHE A 1054 9.95 -5.74 -34.52
C PHE A 1054 8.57 -5.91 -33.86
N ASN A 1055 8.44 -5.61 -32.57
CA ASN A 1055 7.14 -5.56 -31.90
C ASN A 1055 6.37 -4.26 -32.20
N ASP A 1056 7.04 -3.20 -32.68
CA ASP A 1056 6.40 -1.96 -33.08
C ASP A 1056 5.89 -2.05 -34.53
N VAL A 1057 4.58 -1.87 -34.70
CA VAL A 1057 3.87 -2.19 -35.95
C VAL A 1057 4.37 -1.35 -37.14
N LEU A 1058 4.75 -0.08 -36.93
CA LEU A 1058 5.24 0.78 -38.00
C LEU A 1058 6.67 0.39 -38.42
N HIS A 1059 7.55 0.03 -37.48
CA HIS A 1059 8.91 -0.42 -37.79
C HIS A 1059 8.90 -1.77 -38.54
N LEU A 1060 7.98 -2.68 -38.20
CA LEU A 1060 7.74 -3.92 -38.96
C LEU A 1060 7.20 -3.62 -40.36
N TYR A 1061 6.24 -2.71 -40.49
CA TYR A 1061 5.65 -2.28 -41.77
C TYR A 1061 6.69 -1.63 -42.70
N ASP A 1062 7.54 -0.76 -42.17
CA ASP A 1062 8.61 -0.08 -42.91
C ASP A 1062 9.69 -1.06 -43.39
N SER A 1063 10.06 -2.02 -42.54
CA SER A 1063 10.97 -3.11 -42.91
C SER A 1063 10.39 -3.95 -44.06
N PHE A 1064 9.09 -4.24 -44.02
CA PHE A 1064 8.38 -4.97 -45.07
C PHE A 1064 8.28 -4.17 -46.38
N LEU A 1065 7.99 -2.86 -46.31
CA LEU A 1065 7.96 -1.96 -47.48
C LEU A 1065 9.30 -1.96 -48.24
N CYS A 1066 10.40 -1.83 -47.52
CA CYS A 1066 11.76 -1.86 -48.08
C CYS A 1066 12.12 -3.22 -48.69
N LEU A 1067 11.80 -4.32 -47.99
CA LEU A 1067 12.06 -5.67 -48.48
C LEU A 1067 11.26 -5.98 -49.77
N MET A 1068 9.97 -5.65 -49.77
CA MET A 1068 9.09 -5.81 -50.94
C MET A 1068 9.59 -4.98 -52.13
N PHE A 1069 10.06 -3.76 -51.90
CA PHE A 1069 10.64 -2.93 -52.95
C PHE A 1069 11.93 -3.54 -53.52
N ALA A 1070 12.86 -4.00 -52.67
CA ALA A 1070 14.12 -4.62 -53.10
C ALA A 1070 13.88 -5.87 -53.96
N VAL A 1071 12.92 -6.73 -53.56
CA VAL A 1071 12.51 -7.91 -54.35
C VAL A 1071 11.84 -7.50 -55.66
N ALA A 1072 10.93 -6.53 -55.63
CA ALA A 1072 10.24 -6.03 -56.83
C ALA A 1072 11.21 -5.41 -57.85
N PHE A 1073 12.17 -4.62 -57.39
CA PHE A 1073 13.20 -4.02 -58.24
C PHE A 1073 14.19 -5.06 -58.78
N GLY A 1074 14.61 -6.04 -57.95
CA GLY A 1074 15.42 -7.18 -58.40
C GLY A 1074 14.75 -7.96 -59.54
N LEU A 1075 13.47 -8.31 -59.39
CA LEU A 1075 12.70 -8.98 -60.45
C LEU A 1075 12.50 -8.09 -61.69
N ARG A 1076 12.34 -6.77 -61.51
CA ARG A 1076 12.26 -5.73 -62.57
C ARG A 1076 13.56 -5.58 -63.38
N LEU A 1077 14.72 -5.93 -62.81
CA LEU A 1077 16.01 -6.02 -63.51
C LEU A 1077 16.18 -7.34 -64.28
N THR A 1078 15.54 -8.44 -63.85
CA THR A 1078 15.59 -9.70 -64.59
C THR A 1078 14.70 -9.66 -65.84
N ASN A 1079 15.25 -10.08 -66.99
CA ASN A 1079 14.51 -10.05 -68.25
C ASN A 1079 13.27 -10.96 -68.27
N GLY A 1080 13.30 -12.10 -67.55
CA GLY A 1080 12.21 -13.06 -67.50
C GLY A 1080 11.01 -12.64 -66.64
N PHE A 1081 11.25 -12.05 -65.46
CA PHE A 1081 10.19 -11.74 -64.49
C PHE A 1081 9.75 -10.26 -64.50
N ARG A 1082 10.12 -9.51 -65.54
CA ARG A 1082 9.89 -8.05 -65.62
C ARG A 1082 8.42 -7.63 -65.46
N ILE A 1083 7.46 -8.45 -65.89
CA ILE A 1083 6.02 -8.21 -65.72
C ILE A 1083 5.60 -8.37 -64.24
N VAL A 1084 6.16 -9.37 -63.55
CA VAL A 1084 5.94 -9.63 -62.12
C VAL A 1084 6.58 -8.51 -61.28
N GLY A 1085 7.78 -8.06 -61.63
CA GLY A 1085 8.38 -6.84 -61.08
C GLY A 1085 7.50 -5.60 -61.28
N ARG A 1086 6.91 -5.45 -62.48
CA ARG A 1086 5.77 -4.55 -62.80
C ARG A 1086 4.73 -4.57 -61.67
N LEU A 1087 4.06 -5.71 -61.52
CA LEU A 1087 2.96 -5.93 -60.58
C LEU A 1087 3.33 -5.62 -59.12
N LEU A 1088 4.50 -6.10 -58.67
CA LEU A 1088 4.96 -5.92 -57.30
C LEU A 1088 5.29 -4.45 -56.99
N LEU A 1089 5.84 -3.69 -57.96
CA LEU A 1089 6.04 -2.24 -57.80
C LEU A 1089 4.71 -1.47 -57.71
N CYS A 1090 3.66 -1.90 -58.43
CA CYS A 1090 2.32 -1.31 -58.28
C CYS A 1090 1.77 -1.52 -56.86
N ILE A 1091 1.85 -2.76 -56.34
CA ILE A 1091 1.38 -3.10 -54.98
C ILE A 1091 2.20 -2.36 -53.92
N ASN A 1092 3.52 -2.27 -54.11
CA ASN A 1092 4.40 -1.54 -53.20
C ASN A 1092 4.06 -0.04 -53.17
N LEU A 1093 3.80 0.60 -54.31
CA LEU A 1093 3.33 2.00 -54.38
C LEU A 1093 2.03 2.21 -53.59
N SER A 1094 1.04 1.32 -53.69
CA SER A 1094 -0.20 1.42 -52.92
C SER A 1094 0.04 1.36 -51.40
N LEU A 1095 1.02 0.57 -50.94
CA LEU A 1095 1.41 0.52 -49.54
C LEU A 1095 2.18 1.79 -49.12
N TRP A 1096 3.08 2.31 -49.96
CA TRP A 1096 3.73 3.60 -49.68
C TRP A 1096 2.72 4.75 -49.56
N TYR A 1097 1.60 4.73 -50.29
CA TYR A 1097 0.51 5.71 -50.07
C TYR A 1097 -0.12 5.60 -48.67
N LEU A 1098 -0.32 4.40 -48.12
CA LEU A 1098 -0.86 4.23 -46.75
C LEU A 1098 0.09 4.82 -45.69
N ARG A 1099 1.40 4.83 -45.94
CA ARG A 1099 2.38 5.47 -45.06
C ARG A 1099 2.12 6.97 -44.86
N MET A 1100 1.44 7.65 -45.80
CA MET A 1100 1.09 9.07 -45.68
C MET A 1100 0.29 9.38 -44.40
N PHE A 1101 -0.52 8.44 -43.90
CA PHE A 1101 -1.27 8.62 -42.66
C PHE A 1101 -0.38 8.95 -41.45
N HIS A 1102 0.86 8.43 -41.41
CA HIS A 1102 1.81 8.70 -40.33
C HIS A 1102 2.07 10.20 -40.12
N PHE A 1103 2.28 10.95 -41.22
CA PHE A 1103 2.51 12.39 -41.17
C PHE A 1103 1.25 13.17 -40.74
N LEU A 1104 0.05 12.65 -41.04
CA LEU A 1104 -1.21 13.30 -40.69
C LEU A 1104 -1.55 13.21 -39.19
N VAL A 1105 -0.98 12.24 -38.44
CA VAL A 1105 -1.20 12.12 -36.99
C VAL A 1105 -0.60 13.29 -36.19
N VAL A 1106 0.42 13.99 -36.74
CA VAL A 1106 0.99 15.22 -36.15
C VAL A 1106 -0.01 16.39 -36.13
N SER A 1107 -1.07 16.34 -36.95
CA SER A 1107 -2.10 17.38 -36.95
C SER A 1107 -2.99 17.30 -35.71
N LYS A 1108 -3.02 18.39 -34.92
CA LYS A 1108 -3.89 18.55 -33.75
C LYS A 1108 -5.37 18.26 -34.03
N GLU A 1109 -5.83 18.52 -35.25
CA GLU A 1109 -7.22 18.30 -35.67
C GLU A 1109 -7.44 16.90 -36.25
N VAL A 1110 -6.52 16.39 -37.08
CA VAL A 1110 -6.73 15.14 -37.84
C VAL A 1110 -6.24 13.90 -37.08
N GLY A 1111 -5.17 14.02 -36.28
CA GLY A 1111 -4.58 12.91 -35.54
C GLY A 1111 -5.53 12.17 -34.59
N PRO A 1112 -6.38 12.85 -33.80
CA PRO A 1112 -7.38 12.19 -32.97
C PRO A 1112 -8.35 11.33 -33.78
N TYR A 1113 -8.80 11.80 -34.95
CA TYR A 1113 -9.67 11.01 -35.83
C TYR A 1113 -8.96 9.80 -36.44
N ILE A 1114 -7.68 9.91 -36.81
CA ILE A 1114 -6.90 8.77 -37.30
C ILE A 1114 -6.73 7.72 -36.19
N HIS A 1115 -6.47 8.12 -34.95
CA HIS A 1115 -6.39 7.18 -33.83
C HIS A 1115 -7.75 6.50 -33.53
N ILE A 1116 -8.86 7.24 -33.60
CA ILE A 1116 -10.21 6.66 -33.47
C ILE A 1116 -10.49 5.67 -34.62
N ALA A 1117 -10.14 6.02 -35.86
CA ALA A 1117 -10.27 5.11 -37.00
C ALA A 1117 -9.43 3.84 -36.81
N ALA A 1118 -8.17 3.96 -36.37
CA ALA A 1118 -7.28 2.84 -36.09
C ALA A 1118 -7.82 1.91 -34.98
N ARG A 1119 -8.43 2.47 -33.92
CA ARG A 1119 -9.14 1.69 -32.90
C ARG A 1119 -10.25 0.85 -33.52
N ASN A 1120 -11.08 1.48 -34.34
CA ASN A 1120 -12.28 0.87 -34.90
C ASN A 1120 -11.97 -0.26 -35.89
N ILE A 1121 -10.73 -0.38 -36.41
CA ILE A 1121 -10.33 -1.50 -37.28
C ILE A 1121 -10.44 -2.86 -36.55
N ILE A 1122 -10.20 -2.93 -35.24
CA ILE A 1122 -10.30 -4.19 -34.49
C ILE A 1122 -11.75 -4.66 -34.40
N ASP A 1123 -12.69 -3.75 -34.15
CA ASP A 1123 -14.12 -4.07 -34.06
C ASP A 1123 -14.75 -4.25 -35.46
N LEU A 1124 -14.24 -3.54 -36.47
CA LEU A 1124 -14.56 -3.79 -37.87
C LEU A 1124 -14.11 -5.19 -38.32
N PHE A 1125 -12.95 -5.68 -37.88
CA PHE A 1125 -12.51 -7.05 -38.17
C PHE A 1125 -13.46 -8.10 -37.57
N ARG A 1126 -13.95 -7.86 -36.34
CA ARG A 1126 -14.99 -8.71 -35.70
C ARG A 1126 -16.28 -8.72 -36.52
N LEU A 1127 -16.71 -7.56 -37.01
CA LEU A 1127 -17.89 -7.43 -37.89
C LEU A 1127 -17.69 -8.16 -39.23
N ILE A 1128 -16.52 -8.00 -39.87
CA ILE A 1128 -16.18 -8.68 -41.13
C ILE A 1128 -16.26 -10.20 -41.00
N VAL A 1129 -15.83 -10.78 -39.86
CA VAL A 1129 -15.96 -12.24 -39.62
C VAL A 1129 -17.43 -12.67 -39.54
N ILE A 1130 -18.31 -11.86 -38.93
CA ILE A 1130 -19.76 -12.16 -38.86
C ILE A 1130 -20.38 -12.09 -40.26
N VAL A 1131 -20.11 -11.01 -41.01
CA VAL A 1131 -20.59 -10.86 -42.40
C VAL A 1131 -20.10 -11.99 -43.29
N LEU A 1132 -18.84 -12.42 -43.14
CA LEU A 1132 -18.26 -13.52 -43.91
C LEU A 1132 -18.98 -14.86 -43.67
N ILE A 1133 -19.43 -15.15 -42.45
CA ILE A 1133 -20.21 -16.36 -42.13
C ILE A 1133 -21.57 -16.33 -42.85
N VAL A 1134 -22.27 -15.20 -42.81
CA VAL A 1134 -23.57 -15.02 -43.47
C VAL A 1134 -23.43 -15.10 -45.00
N LEU A 1135 -22.39 -14.48 -45.54
CA LEU A 1135 -22.03 -14.49 -46.96
C LEU A 1135 -21.65 -15.91 -47.44
N MET A 1136 -20.83 -16.65 -46.70
CA MET A 1136 -20.54 -18.06 -46.99
C MET A 1136 -21.81 -18.92 -47.01
N SER A 1137 -22.69 -18.75 -46.02
CA SER A 1137 -23.93 -19.53 -45.89
C SER A 1137 -24.84 -19.35 -47.11
N PHE A 1138 -25.13 -18.11 -47.49
CA PHE A 1138 -25.93 -17.82 -48.68
C PHE A 1138 -25.21 -18.20 -49.98
N GLY A 1139 -23.91 -17.89 -50.11
CA GLY A 1139 -23.12 -18.15 -51.30
C GLY A 1139 -22.96 -19.63 -51.65
N VAL A 1140 -22.70 -20.48 -50.66
CA VAL A 1140 -22.62 -21.94 -50.85
C VAL A 1140 -24.00 -22.51 -51.21
N SER A 1141 -25.05 -22.10 -50.50
CA SER A 1141 -26.44 -22.51 -50.79
C SER A 1141 -26.83 -22.16 -52.24
N ARG A 1142 -26.62 -20.90 -52.63
CA ARG A 1142 -26.90 -20.39 -53.97
C ARG A 1142 -26.12 -21.12 -55.07
N GLN A 1143 -24.82 -21.33 -54.88
CA GLN A 1143 -24.01 -22.02 -55.91
C GLN A 1143 -24.44 -23.48 -56.07
N ALA A 1144 -24.72 -24.18 -54.96
CA ALA A 1144 -25.16 -25.57 -54.98
C ALA A 1144 -26.56 -25.76 -55.59
N ILE A 1145 -27.50 -24.81 -55.36
CA ILE A 1145 -28.84 -24.85 -55.96
C ILE A 1145 -28.81 -24.48 -57.45
N LYS A 1146 -27.91 -23.59 -57.88
CA LYS A 1146 -27.84 -23.10 -59.27
C LYS A 1146 -27.09 -24.05 -60.22
N TYR A 1147 -26.08 -24.75 -59.70
CA TYR A 1147 -25.21 -25.62 -60.48
C TYR A 1147 -24.93 -26.95 -59.75
N PRO A 1148 -25.87 -27.92 -59.80
CA PRO A 1148 -25.62 -29.27 -59.32
C PRO A 1148 -24.47 -29.95 -60.08
N ASP A 1149 -23.80 -30.89 -59.41
CA ASP A 1149 -22.78 -31.79 -59.97
C ASP A 1149 -21.59 -31.12 -60.70
N ILE A 1150 -21.16 -29.95 -60.23
CA ILE A 1150 -19.96 -29.25 -60.71
C ILE A 1150 -18.66 -29.94 -60.23
N ASP A 1151 -17.73 -30.15 -61.17
CA ASP A 1151 -16.34 -30.51 -60.89
C ASP A 1151 -15.60 -29.41 -60.11
N TRP A 1152 -14.67 -29.81 -59.22
CA TRP A 1152 -13.91 -28.86 -58.40
C TRP A 1152 -13.10 -27.88 -59.27
N SER A 1153 -13.40 -26.58 -59.13
CA SER A 1153 -12.63 -25.52 -59.78
C SER A 1153 -12.50 -24.28 -58.90
N TRP A 1154 -11.40 -23.55 -59.05
CA TRP A 1154 -11.21 -22.24 -58.43
C TRP A 1154 -12.22 -21.18 -58.92
N HIS A 1155 -12.87 -21.39 -60.07
CA HIS A 1155 -13.94 -20.51 -60.56
C HIS A 1155 -15.20 -20.64 -59.71
N SER A 1156 -15.62 -21.88 -59.44
CA SER A 1156 -16.79 -22.19 -58.60
C SER A 1156 -16.60 -21.65 -57.18
N VAL A 1157 -15.39 -21.76 -56.63
CA VAL A 1157 -15.04 -21.17 -55.32
C VAL A 1157 -15.09 -19.64 -55.36
N LYS A 1158 -14.64 -19.00 -56.44
CA LYS A 1158 -14.70 -17.54 -56.60
C LYS A 1158 -16.15 -17.04 -56.65
N GLU A 1159 -17.05 -17.73 -57.36
CA GLU A 1159 -18.46 -17.33 -57.50
C GLU A 1159 -19.24 -17.38 -56.18
N ILE A 1160 -18.95 -18.36 -55.32
CA ILE A 1160 -19.52 -18.46 -53.95
C ILE A 1160 -19.32 -17.17 -53.14
N PHE A 1161 -18.20 -16.47 -53.30
CA PHE A 1161 -17.93 -15.22 -52.58
C PHE A 1161 -18.32 -13.98 -53.38
N LEU A 1162 -18.00 -13.95 -54.68
CA LEU A 1162 -17.98 -12.71 -55.46
C LEU A 1162 -19.39 -12.13 -55.67
N GLU A 1163 -20.35 -12.95 -56.11
CA GLU A 1163 -21.69 -12.44 -56.42
C GLU A 1163 -22.46 -12.04 -55.12
N PRO A 1164 -22.47 -12.84 -54.04
CA PRO A 1164 -23.01 -12.40 -52.74
C PRO A 1164 -22.33 -11.17 -52.15
N TYR A 1165 -21.01 -11.00 -52.32
CA TYR A 1165 -20.29 -9.81 -51.84
C TYR A 1165 -20.81 -8.52 -52.50
N PHE A 1166 -20.97 -8.51 -53.82
CA PHE A 1166 -21.48 -7.33 -54.54
C PHE A 1166 -22.97 -7.05 -54.25
N MET A 1167 -23.77 -8.07 -53.92
CA MET A 1167 -25.16 -7.87 -53.47
C MET A 1167 -25.25 -7.03 -52.17
N ILE A 1168 -24.27 -7.11 -51.26
CA ILE A 1168 -24.22 -6.27 -50.05
C ILE A 1168 -24.03 -4.77 -50.42
N TYR A 1169 -23.37 -4.47 -51.54
CA TYR A 1169 -23.24 -3.11 -52.07
C TYR A 1169 -24.42 -2.68 -52.98
N GLY A 1170 -25.46 -3.51 -53.10
CA GLY A 1170 -26.67 -3.22 -53.88
C GLY A 1170 -26.65 -3.72 -55.32
N GLU A 1171 -25.61 -4.41 -55.79
CA GLU A 1171 -25.65 -5.08 -57.10
C GLU A 1171 -26.46 -6.39 -57.02
N VAL A 1172 -27.80 -6.26 -57.08
CA VAL A 1172 -28.70 -7.42 -57.10
C VAL A 1172 -28.70 -8.04 -58.51
N TYR A 1173 -27.99 -9.16 -58.68
CA TYR A 1173 -27.92 -9.92 -59.94
C TYR A 1173 -29.22 -10.70 -60.26
N ALA A 1174 -30.39 -10.04 -60.21
CA ALA A 1174 -31.71 -10.65 -60.30
C ALA A 1174 -31.87 -11.58 -61.52
N GLU A 1175 -31.44 -11.14 -62.70
CA GLU A 1175 -31.44 -11.89 -63.97
C GLU A 1175 -30.58 -13.17 -63.95
N LYS A 1176 -29.77 -13.38 -62.91
CA LYS A 1176 -28.87 -14.54 -62.73
C LYS A 1176 -29.16 -15.34 -61.46
N ILE A 1177 -30.25 -15.05 -60.75
CA ILE A 1177 -30.62 -15.72 -59.49
C ILE A 1177 -31.60 -16.86 -59.77
N ASP A 1178 -32.70 -16.58 -60.46
CA ASP A 1178 -33.56 -17.63 -61.01
C ASP A 1178 -33.03 -18.06 -62.39
N PRO A 1179 -32.83 -19.37 -62.65
CA PRO A 1179 -32.52 -19.85 -63.99
C PRO A 1179 -33.75 -19.75 -64.89
N ILE A 1180 -33.59 -19.18 -66.10
CA ILE A 1180 -34.67 -19.14 -67.10
C ILE A 1180 -34.99 -20.57 -67.53
N CYS A 1181 -36.13 -21.10 -67.07
CA CYS A 1181 -36.58 -22.44 -67.37
C CYS A 1181 -38.06 -22.44 -67.78
N ASN A 1182 -38.38 -23.12 -68.88
CA ASN A 1182 -39.70 -23.24 -69.53
C ASN A 1182 -40.53 -21.93 -69.64
N ILE A 1183 -40.14 -21.06 -70.56
CA ILE A 1183 -41.03 -20.01 -71.13
C ILE A 1183 -41.25 -20.23 -72.65
N THR A 1184 -40.36 -20.97 -73.34
CA THR A 1184 -40.57 -21.50 -74.70
C THR A 1184 -40.14 -22.97 -74.77
N ASP A 1185 -40.72 -23.73 -75.70
CA ASP A 1185 -40.35 -25.12 -76.03
C ASP A 1185 -39.01 -25.22 -76.80
N ASP A 1186 -38.02 -24.40 -76.44
CA ASP A 1186 -36.68 -24.40 -77.05
C ASP A 1186 -35.79 -25.48 -76.42
N PRO A 1187 -35.28 -26.46 -77.20
CA PRO A 1187 -34.46 -27.57 -76.68
C PRO A 1187 -33.05 -27.16 -76.22
N THR A 1188 -32.71 -25.87 -76.26
CA THR A 1188 -31.46 -25.30 -75.73
C THR A 1188 -31.56 -24.84 -74.28
N ASN A 1189 -32.76 -24.77 -73.70
CA ASN A 1189 -32.98 -24.32 -72.33
C ASN A 1189 -32.82 -25.48 -71.33
N PRO A 1190 -32.11 -25.30 -70.19
CA PRO A 1190 -31.99 -26.33 -69.16
C PRO A 1190 -33.32 -26.54 -68.43
N ALA A 1191 -33.59 -27.79 -68.04
CA ALA A 1191 -34.79 -28.13 -67.29
C ALA A 1191 -34.81 -27.45 -65.90
N CYS A 1192 -36.01 -27.04 -65.45
CA CYS A 1192 -36.19 -26.41 -64.14
C CYS A 1192 -35.66 -27.31 -63.00
N GLN A 1193 -34.65 -26.83 -62.28
CA GLN A 1193 -34.07 -27.55 -61.16
C GLN A 1193 -34.98 -27.49 -59.92
N PHE A 1194 -35.06 -28.60 -59.19
CA PHE A 1194 -35.90 -28.72 -58.01
C PHE A 1194 -35.36 -27.86 -56.87
N GLY A 1195 -36.17 -26.92 -56.38
CA GLY A 1195 -35.79 -26.00 -55.30
C GLY A 1195 -35.27 -24.62 -55.72
N HIS A 1196 -35.29 -24.25 -57.02
CA HIS A 1196 -34.81 -22.93 -57.47
C HIS A 1196 -35.39 -21.75 -56.66
N PHE A 1197 -36.69 -21.81 -56.31
CA PHE A 1197 -37.42 -20.83 -55.49
C PHE A 1197 -36.83 -20.57 -54.09
N ILE A 1198 -35.95 -21.44 -53.60
CA ILE A 1198 -35.22 -21.25 -52.33
C ILE A 1198 -34.17 -20.14 -52.49
N THR A 1199 -33.64 -19.91 -53.69
CA THR A 1199 -32.58 -18.93 -53.95
C THR A 1199 -33.06 -17.48 -53.78
N PRO A 1200 -34.21 -17.04 -54.34
CA PRO A 1200 -34.78 -15.73 -54.03
C PRO A 1200 -35.14 -15.55 -52.55
N ILE A 1201 -35.70 -16.58 -51.91
CA ILE A 1201 -36.10 -16.51 -50.49
C ILE A 1201 -34.88 -16.37 -49.58
N THR A 1202 -33.82 -17.17 -49.81
CA THR A 1202 -32.57 -17.07 -49.05
C THR A 1202 -31.80 -15.78 -49.35
N MET A 1203 -31.91 -15.23 -50.57
CA MET A 1203 -31.42 -13.87 -50.88
C MET A 1203 -32.18 -12.80 -50.07
N THR A 1204 -33.51 -12.88 -49.96
CA THR A 1204 -34.28 -11.91 -49.16
C THR A 1204 -33.94 -12.01 -47.67
N ALA A 1205 -33.68 -13.22 -47.15
CA ALA A 1205 -33.18 -13.39 -45.79
C ALA A 1205 -31.74 -12.84 -45.62
N PHE A 1206 -30.86 -13.07 -46.59
CA PHE A 1206 -29.49 -12.55 -46.62
C PHE A 1206 -29.46 -11.01 -46.60
N LEU A 1207 -30.23 -10.36 -47.49
CA LEU A 1207 -30.36 -8.89 -47.59
C LEU A 1207 -31.17 -8.23 -46.44
N LEU A 1208 -31.65 -9.03 -45.48
CA LEU A 1208 -32.28 -8.55 -44.24
C LEU A 1208 -31.37 -8.72 -43.01
N VAL A 1209 -30.33 -9.56 -43.13
CA VAL A 1209 -29.34 -9.84 -42.08
C VAL A 1209 -28.02 -9.09 -42.28
N CYS A 1210 -27.68 -8.75 -43.53
CA CYS A 1210 -26.55 -7.89 -43.91
C CYS A 1210 -26.93 -6.42 -44.05
#